data_AF-W7CRG1-F1
#
_entry.id   AF-W7CRG1-F1
#
_cell.length_a   1.000
_cell.length_b   1.000
_cell.length_c   1.000
_cell.angle_alpha   90.00
_cell.angle_beta   90.00
_cell.angle_gamma   90.00
#
_symmetry.space_group_name_H-M   'P 1'
#
loop_
_entity.id
_entity.type
_entity.pdbx_description
1 polymer ?
#
loop_
_entity_poly.entity_id
_entity_poly.type
_entity_poly.pdbx_seq_one_letter_code
_entity_poly.pdbx_strand_id
1 'polypeptide(L)'
;MKFFFKAIIIFIVTLGGLTAPLVTASETIIISNTKTEMPNKAVNSERFEQKGAAERRALPANERVVVEEIEKYLNDADVTIPKSRSVSSAVEKVIAGLAFDVAVRRNNSVISVTDFFGLTSGVKENKWFEGLKNKSDRYQTVFDKPTNKNIKLHAYYIDNKSAKTALVQHGYRSQPINIMAEAKLLSDLGYNVIVPDARSHGKSQGEYIAFGAYEKNDVNGWLEQEAAIKPNQEFVLLGVSMGAATVMMSQDTINPNLNVKAIIEDCGYFSIEEQAHDVMHMVTKYLQYIPLVNMVDWYAFENRLVDSLNDNYVKPKLKIDLYDISPLNSVENSTVPKLFIHGTKDTFIPPKAKTVLYGAAAGYKEQLDVVGAGHAENLEVSGQTYIAKVTVFLQTVDNISTLRAEIAPTINLLKNSALVTSQTGIPNWLMSSDKKNYRSNVDSKIKISKEQLFTLDANKDSQITKMTNGSLRMFLFKQDIGAFLKQDLAGVAGENYLLTFDSLNPNTAEFNTQTMSFGLGDQSKNKNPTTKGTVKQTMSYTAKQTGMMPIYFGTHYTKFNFLGSGYVQIYFSNLKVINTDIIPPRPVTIDSVINQSNQTIITGEGERNTVVKLVNEDKKIVSEVTTTAEGEFSITLPKQTAGTIMHLVNQDVKGNRSESKVIVAVE
;
A
#
# COMPACT_ATOMS: atom_id res chain seq x y z
N MET A 1 -33.07 40.24 14.34
CA MET A 1 -33.71 41.08 13.30
C MET A 1 -33.95 40.20 12.10
N LYS A 2 -35.17 39.66 11.97
CA LYS A 2 -35.65 38.92 10.80
C LYS A 2 -36.02 39.95 9.71
N PHE A 3 -35.97 39.54 8.45
CA PHE A 3 -36.27 40.27 7.19
C PHE A 3 -35.06 40.87 6.46
N PHE A 4 -35.05 40.67 5.13
CA PHE A 4 -34.03 40.99 4.11
C PHE A 4 -32.87 39.97 4.05
N PHE A 5 -32.71 39.08 3.07
CA PHE A 5 -33.02 39.10 1.64
C PHE A 5 -33.35 37.69 1.12
N LYS A 6 -34.54 37.55 0.50
CA LYS A 6 -34.92 36.41 -0.35
C LYS A 6 -35.63 37.01 -1.57
N ALA A 7 -34.83 37.41 -2.56
CA ALA A 7 -35.19 37.75 -3.95
C ALA A 7 -33.84 38.09 -4.60
N ILE A 8 -33.26 37.28 -5.48
CA ILE A 8 -33.62 37.17 -6.89
C ILE A 8 -33.07 35.84 -7.41
N ILE A 9 -33.96 35.02 -7.99
CA ILE A 9 -33.60 33.96 -8.94
C ILE A 9 -34.45 34.21 -10.20
N ILE A 10 -33.86 33.96 -11.37
CA ILE A 10 -34.46 33.74 -12.71
C ILE A 10 -34.50 34.96 -13.66
N PHE A 11 -33.44 35.09 -14.48
CA PHE A 11 -33.43 35.26 -15.96
C PHE A 11 -31.96 35.58 -16.33
N ILE A 12 -31.19 34.76 -17.06
CA ILE A 12 -31.21 34.60 -18.53
C ILE A 12 -30.40 33.33 -18.87
N VAL A 13 -31.04 32.43 -19.64
CA VAL A 13 -30.36 31.49 -20.54
C VAL A 13 -30.55 32.06 -21.94
N THR A 14 -29.48 32.43 -22.63
CA THR A 14 -29.16 32.06 -24.02
C THR A 14 -28.00 32.89 -24.61
N LEU A 15 -27.10 32.16 -25.27
CA LEU A 15 -26.12 32.55 -26.29
C LEU A 15 -24.92 33.43 -25.90
N GLY A 16 -23.74 32.86 -26.09
CA GLY A 16 -22.46 33.57 -26.11
C GLY A 16 -21.28 32.61 -26.05
N GLY A 17 -21.09 31.81 -27.10
CA GLY A 17 -19.89 30.99 -27.24
C GLY A 17 -18.65 31.87 -27.31
N LEU A 18 -17.71 31.63 -26.40
CA LEU A 18 -16.32 32.07 -26.49
C LEU A 18 -15.48 30.99 -25.82
N THR A 19 -14.89 30.17 -26.67
CA THR A 19 -13.83 29.21 -26.33
C THR A 19 -12.62 29.97 -25.82
N ALA A 20 -12.34 29.88 -24.52
CA ALA A 20 -11.03 30.21 -23.98
C ALA A 20 -10.10 28.99 -24.14
N PRO A 21 -8.85 29.15 -24.60
CA PRO A 21 -7.96 28.02 -24.81
C PRO A 21 -7.53 27.45 -23.46
N LEU A 22 -7.70 26.13 -23.32
CA LEU A 22 -7.10 25.34 -22.25
C LEU A 22 -5.59 25.35 -22.48
N VAL A 23 -4.85 26.17 -21.74
CA VAL A 23 -3.39 26.07 -21.70
C VAL A 23 -3.07 24.81 -20.88
N THR A 24 -2.78 23.71 -21.57
CA THR A 24 -2.19 22.52 -20.95
C THR A 24 -0.74 22.85 -20.62
N ALA A 25 -0.47 23.26 -19.38
CA ALA A 25 0.88 23.24 -18.86
C ALA A 25 1.28 21.77 -18.66
N SER A 26 2.22 21.30 -19.47
CA SER A 26 2.96 20.06 -19.23
C SER A 26 3.91 20.28 -18.06
N GLU A 27 3.58 19.74 -16.88
CA GLU A 27 4.51 19.72 -15.75
C GLU A 27 5.51 18.58 -15.91
N THR A 28 6.77 18.96 -16.12
CA THR A 28 7.94 18.08 -15.96
C THR A 28 8.23 17.97 -14.47
N ILE A 29 7.95 16.83 -13.85
CA ILE A 29 8.41 16.55 -12.48
C ILE A 29 9.90 16.20 -12.55
N ILE A 30 10.76 17.17 -12.26
CA ILE A 30 12.17 16.92 -11.94
C ILE A 30 12.22 16.62 -10.45
N ILE A 31 12.54 15.37 -10.08
CA ILE A 31 12.89 15.03 -8.70
C ILE A 31 14.30 15.56 -8.45
N SER A 32 14.40 16.79 -7.94
CA SER A 32 15.61 17.27 -7.27
C SER A 32 15.42 17.15 -5.77
N ASN A 33 16.37 16.48 -5.10
CA ASN A 33 16.50 16.44 -3.63
C ASN A 33 16.90 17.82 -3.09
N THR A 34 16.00 18.79 -3.21
CA THR A 34 16.10 20.11 -2.60
C THR A 34 14.97 20.20 -1.60
N LYS A 35 15.32 20.35 -0.31
CA LYS A 35 14.38 20.77 0.76
C LYS A 35 13.44 21.82 0.17
N THR A 36 12.16 21.50 0.10
CA THR A 36 11.12 22.40 -0.37
C THR A 36 11.08 23.58 0.59
N GLU A 37 11.59 24.74 0.16
CA GLU A 37 11.30 26.00 0.85
C GLU A 37 9.79 26.21 0.81
N MET A 38 9.19 26.38 1.99
CA MET A 38 7.76 26.64 2.12
C MET A 38 7.39 27.90 1.31
N PRO A 39 6.30 27.88 0.53
CA PRO A 39 5.86 29.06 -0.20
C PRO A 39 5.52 30.19 0.79
N ASN A 40 6.19 31.34 0.61
CA ASN A 40 6.01 32.55 1.40
C ASN A 40 4.52 32.87 1.60
N LYS A 41 4.14 33.08 2.86
CA LYS A 41 2.82 33.56 3.31
C LYS A 41 2.42 34.78 2.46
N ALA A 42 1.17 34.83 2.01
CA ALA A 42 0.58 36.11 1.64
C ALA A 42 0.65 36.98 2.89
N VAL A 43 1.56 37.95 2.88
CA VAL A 43 1.79 38.87 4.00
C VAL A 43 0.43 39.42 4.41
N ASN A 44 0.00 39.10 5.63
CA ASN A 44 -1.23 39.67 6.18
C ASN A 44 -1.06 41.20 6.09
N SER A 45 -1.87 41.87 5.28
CA SER A 45 -1.76 43.31 5.04
C SER A 45 -2.16 44.13 6.27
N GLU A 46 -2.55 43.44 7.35
CA GLU A 46 -2.93 43.98 8.63
C GLU A 46 -1.70 44.53 9.37
N ARG A 47 -1.77 45.79 9.76
CA ARG A 47 -0.71 46.45 10.54
C ARG A 47 -1.12 46.46 12.00
N PHE A 48 -0.16 46.20 12.88
CA PHE A 48 -0.38 46.39 14.31
C PHE A 48 -0.49 47.90 14.59
N GLU A 49 -1.61 48.32 15.15
CA GLU A 49 -1.87 49.72 15.47
C GLU A 49 -2.12 49.90 16.96
N GLN A 50 -1.56 50.96 17.53
CA GLN A 50 -1.85 51.32 18.92
C GLN A 50 -3.29 51.82 19.02
N LYS A 51 -4.17 51.06 19.70
CA LYS A 51 -5.57 51.42 19.89
C LYS A 51 -5.79 52.16 21.19
N GLY A 52 -6.58 53.23 21.13
CA GLY A 52 -6.94 54.06 22.28
C GLY A 52 -8.12 53.51 23.08
N ALA A 53 -8.40 54.12 24.23
CA ALA A 53 -9.51 53.73 25.10
C ALA A 53 -10.89 53.83 24.43
N ALA A 54 -11.07 54.74 23.46
CA ALA A 54 -12.32 54.84 22.70
C ALA A 54 -12.54 53.64 21.76
N GLU A 55 -11.49 53.20 21.07
CA GLU A 55 -11.52 52.04 20.18
C GLU A 55 -11.73 50.75 20.96
N ARG A 56 -11.05 50.59 22.12
CA ARG A 56 -11.31 49.47 23.04
C ARG A 56 -12.77 49.42 23.51
N ARG A 57 -13.40 50.57 23.79
CA ARG A 57 -14.82 50.61 24.17
C ARG A 57 -15.77 50.27 23.02
N ALA A 58 -15.34 50.47 21.78
CA ALA A 58 -16.11 50.16 20.58
C ALA A 58 -16.09 48.68 20.19
N LEU A 59 -15.18 47.88 20.77
CA LEU A 59 -15.14 46.43 20.56
C LEU A 59 -16.45 45.75 20.97
N PRO A 60 -16.81 44.64 20.29
CA PRO A 60 -17.88 43.75 20.74
C PRO A 60 -17.70 43.32 22.21
N ALA A 61 -18.81 43.06 22.90
CA ALA A 61 -18.78 42.78 24.34
C ALA A 61 -17.89 41.56 24.70
N ASN A 62 -17.95 40.49 23.91
CA ASN A 62 -17.11 39.30 24.07
C ASN A 62 -15.62 39.61 23.85
N GLU A 63 -15.28 40.40 22.84
CA GLU A 63 -13.89 40.78 22.57
C GLU A 63 -13.32 41.72 23.66
N ARG A 64 -14.16 42.59 24.23
CA ARG A 64 -13.75 43.41 25.37
C ARG A 64 -13.37 42.57 26.59
N VAL A 65 -14.15 41.53 26.88
CA VAL A 65 -13.86 40.60 27.97
C VAL A 65 -12.50 39.93 27.74
N VAL A 66 -12.24 39.47 26.52
CA VAL A 66 -10.93 38.89 26.15
C VAL A 66 -9.79 39.89 26.40
N VAL A 67 -9.94 41.16 25.99
CA VAL A 67 -8.93 42.20 26.23
C VAL A 67 -8.71 42.44 27.73
N GLU A 68 -9.77 42.48 28.54
CA GLU A 68 -9.70 42.65 30.00
C GLU A 68 -8.99 41.45 30.68
N GLU A 69 -9.27 40.23 30.24
CA GLU A 69 -8.64 39.00 30.75
C GLU A 69 -7.16 38.93 30.39
N ILE A 70 -6.78 39.28 29.16
CA ILE A 70 -5.38 39.36 28.74
C ILE A 70 -4.65 40.44 29.54
N GLU A 71 -5.22 41.62 29.69
CA GLU A 71 -4.60 42.71 30.46
C GLU A 71 -4.38 42.30 31.92
N LYS A 72 -5.36 41.61 32.53
CA LYS A 72 -5.21 41.04 33.87
C LYS A 72 -4.05 40.04 33.93
N TYR A 73 -3.98 39.09 32.99
CA TYR A 73 -2.90 38.09 32.93
C TYR A 73 -1.51 38.75 32.87
N LEU A 74 -1.36 39.79 32.04
CA LEU A 74 -0.09 40.52 31.90
C LEU A 74 0.28 41.28 33.17
N ASN A 75 -0.70 41.90 33.84
CA ASN A 75 -0.47 42.60 35.12
C ASN A 75 -0.10 41.64 36.25
N ASP A 76 -0.76 40.47 36.33
CA ASP A 76 -0.46 39.44 37.34
C ASP A 76 0.96 38.87 37.18
N ALA A 77 1.49 38.89 35.96
CA ALA A 77 2.86 38.48 35.63
C ALA A 77 3.92 39.59 35.81
N ASP A 78 3.54 40.77 36.33
CA ASP A 78 4.41 41.94 36.55
C ASP A 78 5.19 42.38 35.28
N VAL A 79 4.52 42.32 34.13
CA VAL A 79 5.11 42.72 32.85
C VAL A 79 5.39 44.22 32.83
N THR A 80 6.64 44.62 32.55
CA THR A 80 7.02 46.02 32.35
C THR A 80 7.81 46.18 31.05
N ILE A 81 7.40 47.13 30.19
CA ILE A 81 8.10 47.44 28.92
C ILE A 81 8.82 48.80 29.06
N PRO A 82 10.16 48.84 28.95
CA PRO A 82 10.92 50.09 29.00
C PRO A 82 10.54 51.05 27.86
N LYS A 83 10.66 52.36 28.10
CA LYS A 83 10.38 53.41 27.10
C LYS A 83 11.21 53.31 25.81
N SER A 84 12.31 52.54 25.82
CA SER A 84 13.14 52.25 24.64
C SER A 84 12.47 51.36 23.59
N ARG A 85 11.26 50.83 23.86
CA ARG A 85 10.53 49.85 23.01
C ARG A 85 11.31 48.55 22.74
N SER A 86 12.40 48.29 23.45
CA SER A 86 13.12 47.03 23.40
C SER A 86 12.36 45.98 24.21
N VAL A 87 11.82 44.97 23.54
CA VAL A 87 11.14 43.84 24.18
C VAL A 87 12.19 42.92 24.82
N SER A 88 12.04 42.62 26.11
CA SER A 88 12.90 41.65 26.78
C SER A 88 12.38 40.23 26.56
N SER A 89 13.29 39.24 26.61
CA SER A 89 12.91 37.82 26.54
C SER A 89 11.93 37.40 27.65
N ALA A 90 11.88 38.14 28.77
CA ALA A 90 10.92 37.89 29.84
C ALA A 90 9.48 38.21 29.39
N VAL A 91 9.26 39.30 28.65
CA VAL A 91 7.93 39.67 28.14
C VAL A 91 7.47 38.70 27.05
N GLU A 92 8.38 38.31 26.15
CA GLU A 92 8.11 37.28 25.13
C GLU A 92 7.68 35.95 25.75
N LYS A 93 8.31 35.56 26.86
CA LYS A 93 7.91 34.36 27.62
C LYS A 93 6.50 34.49 28.18
N VAL A 94 6.13 35.63 28.77
CA VAL A 94 4.78 35.81 29.34
C VAL A 94 3.70 35.71 28.25
N ILE A 95 3.90 36.36 27.10
CA ILE A 95 2.95 36.30 25.97
C ILE A 95 2.86 34.88 25.39
N ALA A 96 4.01 34.20 25.25
CA ALA A 96 4.04 32.80 24.86
C ALA A 96 3.34 31.89 25.87
N GLY A 97 3.48 32.17 27.18
CA GLY A 97 2.78 31.47 28.25
C GLY A 97 1.26 31.64 28.19
N LEU A 98 0.79 32.84 27.85
CA LEU A 98 -0.62 33.10 27.59
C LEU A 98 -1.13 32.25 26.42
N ALA A 99 -0.41 32.25 25.29
CA ALA A 99 -0.75 31.42 24.13
C ALA A 99 -0.78 29.92 24.51
N PHE A 100 0.17 29.46 25.32
CA PHE A 100 0.19 28.10 25.84
C PHE A 100 -1.04 27.79 26.72
N ASP A 101 -1.37 28.66 27.67
CA ASP A 101 -2.48 28.43 28.59
C ASP A 101 -3.83 28.43 27.85
N VAL A 102 -3.99 29.27 26.83
CA VAL A 102 -5.16 29.32 25.95
C VAL A 102 -5.27 28.09 25.06
N ALA A 103 -4.19 27.72 24.38
CA ALA A 103 -4.24 26.68 23.36
C ALA A 103 -4.13 25.26 23.94
N VAL A 104 -3.33 25.07 24.98
CA VAL A 104 -2.87 23.72 25.40
C VAL A 104 -3.60 23.21 26.64
N ARG A 105 -3.87 24.06 27.65
CA ARG A 105 -4.47 23.58 28.90
C ARG A 105 -5.92 23.21 28.71
N ARG A 106 -6.31 22.00 29.13
CA ARG A 106 -7.70 21.55 29.11
C ARG A 106 -8.65 22.56 29.76
N ASN A 107 -8.40 22.85 31.03
CA ASN A 107 -9.16 23.81 31.82
C ASN A 107 -8.39 25.12 31.82
N ASN A 108 -8.79 26.05 30.94
CA ASN A 108 -8.26 27.41 30.98
C ASN A 108 -9.22 28.30 31.76
N SER A 109 -8.76 28.84 32.89
CA SER A 109 -9.49 29.83 33.69
C SER A 109 -9.17 31.27 33.30
N VAL A 110 -8.23 31.48 32.38
CA VAL A 110 -7.72 32.80 31.99
C VAL A 110 -8.64 33.44 30.96
N ILE A 111 -9.00 32.71 29.91
CA ILE A 111 -9.87 33.20 28.84
C ILE A 111 -10.91 32.16 28.49
N SER A 112 -12.16 32.60 28.36
CA SER A 112 -13.24 31.79 27.76
C SER A 112 -12.86 31.42 26.32
N VAL A 113 -12.47 30.16 26.13
CA VAL A 113 -12.04 29.61 24.84
C VAL A 113 -13.14 29.77 23.78
N THR A 114 -14.40 29.58 24.18
CA THR A 114 -15.57 29.78 23.31
C THR A 114 -15.65 31.21 22.77
N ASP A 115 -15.36 32.21 23.62
CA ASP A 115 -15.35 33.62 23.21
C ASP A 115 -14.09 33.97 22.42
N PHE A 116 -12.96 33.30 22.69
CA PHE A 116 -11.68 33.55 22.03
C PHE A 116 -11.60 32.98 20.60
N PHE A 117 -12.01 31.72 20.42
CA PHE A 117 -11.95 31.04 19.12
C PHE A 117 -13.27 31.12 18.33
N GLY A 118 -14.36 31.62 18.94
CA GLY A 118 -15.68 31.63 18.30
C GLY A 118 -16.25 30.22 18.06
N LEU A 119 -15.66 29.19 18.67
CA LEU A 119 -16.08 27.80 18.55
C LEU A 119 -17.27 27.54 19.49
N THR A 120 -18.49 27.78 19.03
CA THR A 120 -19.70 27.46 19.79
C THR A 120 -20.14 26.02 19.56
N SER A 121 -19.43 25.05 20.13
CA SER A 121 -19.84 23.65 20.10
C SER A 121 -20.67 23.31 21.34
N GLY A 122 -21.87 23.91 21.43
CA GLY A 122 -22.86 23.48 22.41
C GLY A 122 -23.17 21.99 22.20
N VAL A 123 -23.29 21.23 23.30
CA VAL A 123 -23.69 19.81 23.24
C VAL A 123 -25.10 19.74 22.66
N LYS A 124 -25.22 19.32 21.40
CA LYS A 124 -26.52 19.04 20.77
C LYS A 124 -26.91 17.62 21.11
N GLU A 125 -28.13 17.43 21.61
CA GLU A 125 -28.70 16.11 21.81
C GLU A 125 -28.75 15.38 20.45
N ASN A 126 -28.15 14.18 20.37
CA ASN A 126 -28.16 13.38 19.15
C ASN A 126 -29.16 12.24 19.27
N LYS A 127 -30.36 12.42 18.70
CA LYS A 127 -31.46 11.44 18.78
C LYS A 127 -31.09 10.06 18.24
N TRP A 128 -30.23 10.00 17.21
CA TRP A 128 -29.78 8.72 16.67
C TRP A 128 -28.94 7.99 17.71
N PHE A 129 -27.88 8.63 18.22
CA PHE A 129 -26.99 8.03 19.21
C PHE A 129 -27.72 7.69 20.52
N GLU A 130 -28.64 8.53 20.99
CA GLU A 130 -29.43 8.24 22.20
C GLU A 130 -30.41 7.08 22.03
N GLY A 131 -30.93 6.87 20.81
CA GLY A 131 -31.81 5.75 20.49
C GLY A 131 -31.11 4.39 20.34
N LEU A 132 -29.78 4.35 20.25
CA LEU A 132 -29.04 3.10 20.05
C LEU A 132 -29.08 2.21 21.30
N LYS A 133 -29.42 0.93 21.10
CA LYS A 133 -29.40 -0.11 22.15
C LYS A 133 -28.08 -0.90 22.17
N ASN A 134 -27.29 -0.81 21.11
CA ASN A 134 -26.03 -1.51 20.92
C ASN A 134 -24.81 -0.61 21.19
N LYS A 135 -24.96 0.39 22.07
CA LYS A 135 -23.87 1.28 22.49
C LYS A 135 -23.35 0.93 23.88
N SER A 136 -22.06 1.18 24.12
CA SER A 136 -21.40 0.99 25.42
C SER A 136 -20.22 1.95 25.59
N ASP A 137 -19.86 2.30 26.83
CA ASP A 137 -18.62 3.00 27.14
C ASP A 137 -17.42 2.02 27.11
N ARG A 138 -16.29 2.46 26.55
CA ARG A 138 -15.00 1.79 26.61
C ARG A 138 -13.96 2.66 27.30
N TYR A 139 -12.97 1.99 27.87
CA TYR A 139 -11.88 2.65 28.57
C TYR A 139 -10.53 2.04 28.20
N GLN A 140 -9.50 2.88 28.15
CA GLN A 140 -8.11 2.45 28.13
C GLN A 140 -7.31 3.30 29.12
N THR A 141 -6.19 2.75 29.59
CA THR A 141 -5.25 3.47 30.46
C THR A 141 -3.97 3.67 29.68
N VAL A 142 -3.53 4.92 29.54
CA VAL A 142 -2.31 5.28 28.81
C VAL A 142 -1.37 6.06 29.72
N PHE A 143 -0.08 5.98 29.45
CA PHE A 143 0.92 6.80 30.14
C PHE A 143 0.97 8.20 29.53
N ASP A 144 0.75 9.22 30.34
CA ASP A 144 0.79 10.62 29.96
C ASP A 144 2.15 11.22 30.33
N LYS A 145 3.03 11.36 29.35
CA LYS A 145 4.38 11.93 29.54
C LYS A 145 4.37 13.36 30.14
N PRO A 146 3.48 14.28 29.73
CA PRO A 146 3.42 15.62 30.32
C PRO A 146 3.23 15.62 31.85
N THR A 147 2.32 14.77 32.35
CA THR A 147 2.01 14.70 33.79
C THR A 147 2.77 13.60 34.54
N ASN A 148 3.53 12.77 33.81
CA ASN A 148 4.26 11.61 34.31
C ASN A 148 3.37 10.62 35.10
N LYS A 149 2.13 10.43 34.64
CA LYS A 149 1.11 9.60 35.30
C LYS A 149 0.32 8.79 34.27
N ASN A 150 -0.28 7.70 34.74
CA ASN A 150 -1.28 7.00 33.94
C ASN A 150 -2.61 7.78 33.99
N ILE A 151 -3.22 7.95 32.83
CA ILE A 151 -4.53 8.59 32.67
C ILE A 151 -5.52 7.60 32.05
N LYS A 152 -6.77 7.70 32.46
CA LYS A 152 -7.88 6.90 31.92
C LYS A 152 -8.58 7.66 30.80
N LEU A 153 -8.62 7.06 29.62
CA LEU A 153 -9.33 7.57 28.45
C LEU A 153 -10.68 6.86 28.30
N HIS A 154 -11.62 7.53 27.64
CA HIS A 154 -12.97 7.07 27.39
C HIS A 154 -13.29 7.10 25.90
N ALA A 155 -14.11 6.15 25.44
CA ALA A 155 -14.71 6.15 24.12
C ALA A 155 -16.14 5.63 24.16
N TYR A 156 -17.00 6.13 23.28
CA TYR A 156 -18.24 5.43 22.97
C TYR A 156 -17.97 4.33 21.95
N TYR A 157 -18.62 3.18 22.10
CA TYR A 157 -18.55 2.07 21.18
C TYR A 157 -19.95 1.67 20.72
N ILE A 158 -20.11 1.42 19.43
CA ILE A 158 -21.33 0.93 18.79
C ILE A 158 -21.01 -0.43 18.17
N ASP A 159 -21.64 -1.49 18.67
CA ASP A 159 -21.40 -2.86 18.21
C ASP A 159 -22.43 -3.28 17.16
N ASN A 160 -22.05 -3.24 15.89
CA ASN A 160 -22.86 -3.74 14.78
C ASN A 160 -22.59 -5.23 14.48
N LYS A 161 -21.82 -5.92 15.34
CA LYS A 161 -21.38 -7.32 15.17
C LYS A 161 -20.64 -7.55 13.85
N SER A 162 -19.91 -6.53 13.41
CA SER A 162 -19.19 -6.52 12.15
C SER A 162 -17.75 -7.01 12.29
N ALA A 163 -17.20 -7.54 11.20
CA ALA A 163 -15.77 -7.79 11.03
C ALA A 163 -14.98 -6.51 10.68
N LYS A 164 -15.69 -5.39 10.45
CA LYS A 164 -15.11 -4.09 10.17
C LYS A 164 -15.39 -3.11 11.30
N THR A 165 -14.40 -2.31 11.68
CA THR A 165 -14.54 -1.29 12.73
C THR A 165 -14.02 0.07 12.25
N ALA A 166 -14.84 1.09 12.41
CA ALA A 166 -14.48 2.48 12.20
C ALA A 166 -14.05 3.13 13.52
N LEU A 167 -13.01 3.95 13.49
CA LEU A 167 -12.69 4.89 14.56
C LEU A 167 -12.91 6.32 14.07
N VAL A 168 -13.73 7.09 14.79
CA VAL A 168 -14.10 8.45 14.41
C VAL A 168 -13.62 9.44 15.47
N GLN A 169 -12.67 10.30 15.11
CA GLN A 169 -11.96 11.17 16.04
C GLN A 169 -12.40 12.64 15.91
N HIS A 170 -12.82 13.23 17.03
CA HIS A 170 -13.29 14.62 17.05
C HIS A 170 -12.13 15.64 17.07
N GLY A 171 -12.47 16.89 16.75
CA GLY A 171 -11.53 18.01 16.69
C GLY A 171 -11.17 18.65 18.03
N TYR A 172 -10.38 19.72 17.95
CA TYR A 172 -9.86 20.50 19.07
C TYR A 172 -10.99 21.09 19.94
N ARG A 173 -10.91 20.87 21.25
CA ARG A 173 -11.89 21.31 22.26
C ARG A 173 -13.34 20.96 21.91
N SER A 174 -13.53 19.91 21.12
CA SER A 174 -14.81 19.34 20.77
C SER A 174 -15.13 18.14 21.66
N GLN A 175 -16.22 17.44 21.35
CA GLN A 175 -16.69 16.24 22.03
C GLN A 175 -17.19 15.23 20.99
N PRO A 176 -17.18 13.91 21.30
CA PRO A 176 -17.69 12.86 20.43
C PRO A 176 -19.07 13.14 19.85
N ILE A 177 -19.97 13.75 20.63
CA ILE A 177 -21.35 14.03 20.22
C ILE A 177 -21.43 14.92 18.96
N ASN A 178 -20.42 15.77 18.74
CA ASN A 178 -20.38 16.72 17.63
C ASN A 178 -19.98 16.08 16.30
N ILE A 179 -19.44 14.86 16.31
CA ILE A 179 -19.06 14.10 15.12
C ILE A 179 -19.90 12.83 14.94
N MET A 180 -21.10 12.81 15.54
CA MET A 180 -21.98 11.64 15.47
C MET A 180 -22.62 11.46 14.10
N ALA A 181 -22.61 12.47 13.23
CA ALA A 181 -23.09 12.32 11.86
C ALA A 181 -22.12 11.46 11.03
N GLU A 182 -20.82 11.67 11.20
CA GLU A 182 -19.74 10.88 10.61
C GLU A 182 -19.71 9.47 11.19
N ALA A 183 -19.87 9.33 12.52
CA ALA A 183 -20.03 8.04 13.18
C ALA A 183 -21.26 7.28 12.66
N LYS A 184 -22.38 7.98 12.44
CA LYS A 184 -23.58 7.39 11.86
C LYS A 184 -23.35 6.92 10.43
N LEU A 185 -22.69 7.71 9.60
CA LEU A 185 -22.36 7.31 8.22
C LEU A 185 -21.63 5.96 8.20
N LEU A 186 -20.57 5.80 8.99
CA LEU A 186 -19.81 4.54 9.03
C LEU A 186 -20.61 3.40 9.68
N SER A 187 -21.47 3.70 10.66
CA SER A 187 -22.39 2.71 11.24
C SER A 187 -23.43 2.22 10.21
N ASP A 188 -24.00 3.13 9.40
CA ASP A 188 -24.95 2.80 8.33
C ASP A 188 -24.29 1.96 7.22
N LEU A 189 -22.98 2.13 7.00
CA LEU A 189 -22.16 1.28 6.13
C LEU A 189 -21.80 -0.08 6.76
N GLY A 190 -22.26 -0.37 7.98
CA GLY A 190 -22.14 -1.67 8.63
C GLY A 190 -20.88 -1.86 9.47
N TYR A 191 -20.11 -0.81 9.77
CA TYR A 191 -18.96 -0.89 10.66
C TYR A 191 -19.41 -0.92 12.13
N ASN A 192 -18.68 -1.62 13.00
CA ASN A 192 -18.68 -1.22 14.42
C ASN A 192 -18.06 0.17 14.51
N VAL A 193 -18.38 0.98 15.51
CA VAL A 193 -17.84 2.35 15.59
C VAL A 193 -17.28 2.65 16.97
N ILE A 194 -16.03 3.10 17.02
CA ILE A 194 -15.37 3.65 18.20
C ILE A 194 -15.31 5.17 18.03
N VAL A 195 -15.83 5.92 19.00
CA VAL A 195 -15.79 7.39 19.01
C VAL A 195 -15.13 7.86 20.31
N PRO A 196 -13.79 8.02 20.31
CA PRO A 196 -13.05 8.41 21.50
C PRO A 196 -13.32 9.84 21.94
N ASP A 197 -13.38 10.06 23.25
CA ASP A 197 -12.95 11.34 23.80
C ASP A 197 -11.42 11.38 23.69
N ALA A 198 -10.88 12.33 22.92
CA ALA A 198 -9.43 12.57 22.90
C ALA A 198 -8.92 12.79 24.34
N ARG A 199 -7.64 12.51 24.61
CA ARG A 199 -7.06 12.91 25.91
C ARG A 199 -7.32 14.39 26.16
N SER A 200 -7.53 14.74 27.42
CA SER A 200 -7.88 16.10 27.83
C SER A 200 -9.24 16.61 27.29
N HIS A 201 -10.12 15.75 26.77
CA HIS A 201 -11.47 16.11 26.31
C HIS A 201 -12.55 15.25 26.97
N GLY A 202 -13.79 15.74 26.97
CA GLY A 202 -14.99 15.05 27.46
C GLY A 202 -14.76 14.26 28.76
N LYS A 203 -15.00 12.94 28.73
CA LYS A 203 -14.78 12.06 29.89
C LYS A 203 -13.35 11.54 30.03
N SER A 204 -12.51 11.70 29.01
CA SER A 204 -11.10 11.31 29.07
C SER A 204 -10.34 12.20 30.05
N GLN A 205 -9.38 11.62 30.78
CA GLN A 205 -8.47 12.36 31.65
C GLN A 205 -7.35 13.03 30.84
N GLY A 206 -6.50 13.81 31.52
CA GLY A 206 -5.41 14.60 30.92
C GLY A 206 -5.54 16.08 31.24
N GLU A 207 -4.38 16.74 31.35
CA GLU A 207 -4.27 18.18 31.66
C GLU A 207 -3.99 19.04 30.40
N TYR A 208 -3.34 18.46 29.40
CA TYR A 208 -2.85 19.16 28.22
C TYR A 208 -3.31 18.51 26.92
N ILE A 209 -3.69 19.34 25.95
CA ILE A 209 -4.01 18.94 24.58
C ILE A 209 -2.71 18.97 23.78
N ALA A 210 -2.33 17.85 23.15
CA ALA A 210 -1.03 17.73 22.49
C ALA A 210 -1.13 17.75 20.96
N PHE A 211 -2.27 18.21 20.42
CA PHE A 211 -2.50 18.41 18.99
C PHE A 211 -2.08 17.19 18.16
N GLY A 212 -2.55 16.00 18.55
CA GLY A 212 -2.29 14.78 17.80
C GLY A 212 -0.97 14.08 18.15
N ALA A 213 0.01 14.77 18.77
CA ALA A 213 1.33 14.20 19.03
C ALA A 213 1.28 12.96 19.94
N TYR A 214 0.38 12.97 20.92
CA TYR A 214 0.13 11.81 21.78
C TYR A 214 -1.17 11.09 21.46
N GLU A 215 -2.20 11.84 21.03
CA GLU A 215 -3.51 11.31 20.65
C GLU A 215 -3.39 10.26 19.54
N LYS A 216 -2.38 10.38 18.65
CA LYS A 216 -2.11 9.40 17.59
C LYS A 216 -1.85 7.98 18.14
N ASN A 217 -1.21 7.90 19.31
CA ASN A 217 -0.96 6.62 19.97
C ASN A 217 -2.21 6.12 20.71
N ASP A 218 -3.06 7.02 21.20
CA ASP A 218 -4.32 6.65 21.84
C ASP A 218 -5.28 6.03 20.82
N VAL A 219 -5.34 6.61 19.61
CA VAL A 219 -6.06 6.05 18.47
C VAL A 219 -5.60 4.61 18.22
N ASN A 220 -4.29 4.37 18.11
CA ASN A 220 -3.76 3.01 17.90
C ASN A 220 -4.12 2.06 19.06
N GLY A 221 -4.05 2.52 20.31
CA GLY A 221 -4.44 1.72 21.48
C GLY A 221 -5.90 1.25 21.44
N TRP A 222 -6.82 2.07 20.91
CA TRP A 222 -8.21 1.65 20.71
C TRP A 222 -8.36 0.56 19.64
N LEU A 223 -7.61 0.66 18.54
CA LEU A 223 -7.60 -0.34 17.47
C LEU A 223 -7.02 -1.67 17.97
N GLU A 224 -5.92 -1.61 18.74
CA GLU A 224 -5.31 -2.79 19.36
C GLU A 224 -6.26 -3.46 20.36
N GLN A 225 -6.97 -2.67 21.17
CA GLN A 225 -7.99 -3.19 22.08
C GLN A 225 -9.10 -3.90 21.31
N GLU A 226 -9.58 -3.36 20.19
CA GLU A 226 -10.60 -4.02 19.37
C GLU A 226 -10.07 -5.29 18.71
N ALA A 227 -8.87 -5.26 18.13
CA ALA A 227 -8.25 -6.42 17.50
C ALA A 227 -7.98 -7.57 18.49
N ALA A 228 -7.69 -7.24 19.75
CA ALA A 228 -7.52 -8.23 20.82
C ALA A 228 -8.83 -8.92 21.21
N ILE A 229 -9.96 -8.20 21.18
CA ILE A 229 -11.29 -8.74 21.48
C ILE A 229 -11.87 -9.48 20.27
N LYS A 230 -11.70 -8.91 19.07
CA LYS A 230 -12.19 -9.42 17.79
C LYS A 230 -11.00 -9.55 16.83
N PRO A 231 -10.37 -10.74 16.72
CA PRO A 231 -9.27 -10.95 15.77
C PRO A 231 -9.71 -10.75 14.31
N ASN A 232 -8.76 -10.35 13.45
CA ASN A 232 -8.96 -10.13 12.01
C ASN A 232 -9.89 -8.96 11.63
N GLN A 233 -10.06 -7.97 12.52
CA GLN A 233 -10.82 -6.76 12.21
C GLN A 233 -10.15 -5.96 11.09
N GLU A 234 -10.98 -5.42 10.19
CA GLU A 234 -10.57 -4.42 9.21
C GLU A 234 -10.93 -3.03 9.72
N PHE A 235 -9.99 -2.10 9.68
CA PHE A 235 -10.16 -0.79 10.30
C PHE A 235 -10.24 0.34 9.27
N VAL A 236 -11.12 1.30 9.51
CA VAL A 236 -11.15 2.59 8.82
C VAL A 236 -11.09 3.70 9.86
N LEU A 237 -10.27 4.72 9.60
CA LEU A 237 -10.16 5.87 10.48
C LEU A 237 -10.80 7.08 9.80
N LEU A 238 -11.59 7.85 10.54
CA LEU A 238 -12.09 9.15 10.10
C LEU A 238 -11.78 10.16 11.19
N GLY A 239 -11.21 11.30 10.81
CA GLY A 239 -11.01 12.40 11.74
C GLY A 239 -11.50 13.71 11.17
N VAL A 240 -11.99 14.59 12.05
CA VAL A 240 -12.41 15.95 11.71
C VAL A 240 -11.51 16.97 12.42
N SER A 241 -11.02 17.98 11.71
CA SER A 241 -10.15 19.04 12.24
C SER A 241 -8.88 18.46 12.89
N MET A 242 -8.58 18.77 14.16
CA MET A 242 -7.48 18.13 14.91
C MET A 242 -7.57 16.59 14.89
N GLY A 243 -8.78 16.03 14.85
CA GLY A 243 -8.97 14.59 14.71
C GLY A 243 -8.47 14.05 13.37
N ALA A 244 -8.62 14.82 12.29
CA ALA A 244 -8.14 14.47 10.95
C ALA A 244 -6.60 14.39 10.92
N ALA A 245 -5.94 15.41 11.47
CA ALA A 245 -4.50 15.41 11.69
C ALA A 245 -4.03 14.24 12.57
N THR A 246 -4.80 13.91 13.62
CA THR A 246 -4.48 12.82 14.55
C THR A 246 -4.53 11.44 13.87
N VAL A 247 -5.60 11.14 13.11
CA VAL A 247 -5.70 9.86 12.41
C VAL A 247 -4.70 9.75 11.27
N MET A 248 -4.30 10.86 10.65
CA MET A 248 -3.20 10.84 9.68
C MET A 248 -1.86 10.54 10.35
N MET A 249 -1.57 11.16 11.50
CA MET A 249 -0.33 10.90 12.24
C MET A 249 -0.27 9.52 12.90
N SER A 250 -1.41 8.87 13.17
CA SER A 250 -1.42 7.54 13.80
C SER A 250 -0.73 6.47 12.96
N GLN A 251 -0.56 6.71 11.66
CA GLN A 251 0.20 5.87 10.74
C GLN A 251 1.69 5.75 11.11
N ASP A 252 2.28 6.76 11.77
CA ASP A 252 3.70 6.74 12.14
C ASP A 252 4.04 5.64 13.14
N THR A 253 3.07 5.29 13.99
CA THR A 253 3.27 4.39 15.13
C THR A 253 2.32 3.21 15.07
N ILE A 254 1.73 2.94 13.91
CA ILE A 254 0.75 1.89 13.78
C ILE A 254 1.40 0.51 13.88
N ASN A 255 0.76 -0.37 14.65
CA ASN A 255 1.18 -1.75 14.74
C ASN A 255 0.98 -2.42 13.36
N PRO A 256 2.03 -3.00 12.74
CA PRO A 256 1.94 -3.55 11.39
C PRO A 256 0.98 -4.74 11.28
N ASN A 257 0.55 -5.34 12.40
CA ASN A 257 -0.45 -6.40 12.41
C ASN A 257 -1.89 -5.88 12.35
N LEU A 258 -2.13 -4.57 12.50
CA LEU A 258 -3.45 -3.98 12.33
C LEU A 258 -3.76 -3.78 10.85
N ASN A 259 -4.92 -4.28 10.43
CA ASN A 259 -5.38 -4.19 9.05
C ASN A 259 -6.17 -2.90 8.83
N VAL A 260 -5.48 -1.75 8.82
CA VAL A 260 -6.10 -0.45 8.48
C VAL A 260 -6.24 -0.34 6.96
N LYS A 261 -7.48 -0.28 6.49
CA LYS A 261 -7.85 -0.23 5.09
C LYS A 261 -7.81 1.17 4.51
N ALA A 262 -8.23 2.17 5.28
CA ALA A 262 -8.31 3.54 4.79
C ALA A 262 -8.33 4.57 5.93
N ILE A 263 -7.95 5.80 5.58
CA ILE A 263 -8.03 6.96 6.46
C ILE A 263 -8.74 8.10 5.71
N ILE A 264 -9.75 8.67 6.36
CA ILE A 264 -10.52 9.80 5.87
C ILE A 264 -10.17 11.00 6.74
N GLU A 265 -9.63 12.03 6.09
CA GLU A 265 -9.19 13.28 6.69
C GLU A 265 -10.16 14.37 6.26
N ASP A 266 -10.83 14.98 7.24
CA ASP A 266 -11.76 16.08 7.03
C ASP A 266 -11.24 17.34 7.72
N CYS A 267 -10.76 18.29 6.91
CA CYS A 267 -10.34 19.66 7.28
C CYS A 267 -9.29 19.80 8.39
N GLY A 268 -8.28 18.94 8.42
CA GLY A 268 -7.11 18.96 9.29
C GLY A 268 -5.96 19.84 8.80
N TYR A 269 -5.07 20.21 9.73
CA TYR A 269 -3.86 20.96 9.42
C TYR A 269 -2.74 20.04 8.89
N PHE A 270 -1.77 20.63 8.20
CA PHE A 270 -0.60 19.91 7.68
C PHE A 270 0.65 20.04 8.57
N SER A 271 0.73 21.07 9.41
CA SER A 271 1.73 21.26 10.46
C SER A 271 1.13 22.07 11.61
N ILE A 272 1.48 21.75 12.85
CA ILE A 272 1.03 22.56 14.00
C ILE A 272 1.73 23.92 14.05
N GLU A 273 2.88 24.07 13.38
CA GLU A 273 3.62 25.34 13.33
C GLU A 273 2.74 26.47 12.79
N GLU A 274 2.08 26.26 11.64
CA GLU A 274 1.18 27.27 11.09
C GLU A 274 0.04 27.60 12.06
N GLN A 275 -0.49 26.59 12.76
CA GLN A 275 -1.55 26.79 13.74
C GLN A 275 -1.07 27.55 14.98
N ALA A 276 0.19 27.35 15.38
CA ALA A 276 0.81 28.10 16.46
C ALA A 276 0.97 29.58 16.07
N HIS A 277 1.33 29.87 14.81
CA HIS A 277 1.33 31.24 14.30
C HIS A 277 -0.06 31.86 14.29
N ASP A 278 -1.09 31.13 13.86
CA ASP A 278 -2.46 31.64 13.84
C ASP A 278 -2.98 31.94 15.26
N VAL A 279 -2.76 31.03 16.22
CA VAL A 279 -3.07 31.27 17.63
C VAL A 279 -2.28 32.47 18.17
N MET A 280 -0.99 32.57 17.85
CA MET A 280 -0.17 33.69 18.29
C MET A 280 -0.70 35.01 17.74
N HIS A 281 -1.07 35.05 16.46
CA HIS A 281 -1.67 36.20 15.81
C HIS A 281 -3.00 36.60 16.48
N MET A 282 -3.84 35.61 16.81
CA MET A 282 -5.09 35.85 17.56
C MET A 282 -4.85 36.44 18.96
N VAL A 283 -3.79 36.02 19.65
CA VAL A 283 -3.41 36.60 20.95
C VAL A 283 -2.88 38.02 20.75
N THR A 284 -1.96 38.22 19.81
CA THR A 284 -1.27 39.51 19.59
C THR A 284 -2.22 40.59 19.08
N LYS A 285 -3.27 40.25 18.31
CA LYS A 285 -4.26 41.25 17.85
C LYS A 285 -4.92 42.02 19.00
N TYR A 286 -5.19 41.35 20.13
CA TYR A 286 -5.82 41.99 21.28
C TYR A 286 -4.84 42.85 22.09
N LEU A 287 -3.53 42.61 21.96
CA LEU A 287 -2.49 43.43 22.60
C LEU A 287 -2.50 44.87 22.10
N GLN A 288 -3.04 45.13 20.90
CA GLN A 288 -3.25 46.49 20.35
C GLN A 288 -4.12 47.38 21.27
N TYR A 289 -5.00 46.78 22.07
CA TYR A 289 -5.94 47.49 22.94
C TYR A 289 -5.47 47.61 24.41
N ILE A 290 -4.28 47.09 24.73
CA ILE A 290 -3.76 47.03 26.10
C ILE A 290 -2.62 48.04 26.26
N PRO A 291 -2.81 49.14 27.02
CA PRO A 291 -1.81 50.22 27.15
C PRO A 291 -0.41 49.77 27.57
N LEU A 292 -0.33 48.68 28.35
CA LEU A 292 0.94 48.13 28.82
C LEU A 292 1.85 47.64 27.68
N VAL A 293 1.25 47.14 26.60
CA VAL A 293 1.96 46.41 25.53
C VAL A 293 1.62 46.87 24.10
N ASN A 294 0.67 47.79 23.92
CA ASN A 294 0.22 48.25 22.61
C ASN A 294 1.18 49.20 21.88
N MET A 295 2.33 49.53 22.48
CA MET A 295 3.39 50.33 21.86
C MET A 295 4.38 49.50 21.05
N VAL A 296 4.28 48.17 21.12
CA VAL A 296 5.14 47.20 20.43
C VAL A 296 4.35 46.58 19.29
N ASP A 297 4.93 46.58 18.08
CA ASP A 297 4.37 45.85 16.95
C ASP A 297 4.62 44.34 17.12
N TRP A 298 3.68 43.66 17.77
CA TRP A 298 3.82 42.23 18.08
C TRP A 298 3.75 41.33 16.85
N TYR A 299 3.20 41.80 15.72
CA TYR A 299 3.17 41.03 14.47
C TYR A 299 4.60 40.80 13.94
N ALA A 300 5.50 41.77 14.16
CA ALA A 300 6.92 41.64 13.81
C ALA A 300 7.70 40.62 14.69
N PHE A 301 7.13 40.19 15.82
CA PHE A 301 7.77 39.26 16.76
C PHE A 301 7.15 37.85 16.74
N GLU A 302 6.17 37.56 15.87
CA GLU A 302 5.43 36.29 15.89
C GLU A 302 6.33 35.06 15.84
N ASN A 303 7.34 35.02 14.96
CA ASN A 303 8.27 33.89 14.90
C ASN A 303 9.01 33.68 16.23
N ARG A 304 9.50 34.76 16.84
CA ARG A 304 10.19 34.69 18.14
C ARG A 304 9.24 34.29 19.26
N LEU A 305 7.98 34.69 19.19
CA LEU A 305 6.97 34.28 20.16
C LEU A 305 6.61 32.80 20.03
N VAL A 306 6.55 32.26 18.81
CA VAL A 306 6.36 30.83 18.56
C VAL A 306 7.58 30.02 19.02
N ASP A 307 8.81 30.49 18.75
CA ASP A 307 10.03 29.88 19.30
C ASP A 307 10.01 29.90 20.84
N SER A 308 9.62 31.03 21.44
CA SER A 308 9.49 31.19 22.88
C SER A 308 8.43 30.24 23.46
N LEU A 309 7.29 30.07 22.78
CA LEU A 309 6.24 29.10 23.12
C LEU A 309 6.81 27.68 23.12
N ASN A 310 7.52 27.32 22.07
CA ASN A 310 8.09 25.98 21.93
C ASN A 310 9.12 25.69 23.03
N ASP A 311 10.13 26.55 23.17
CA ASP A 311 11.28 26.31 24.03
C ASP A 311 10.98 26.49 25.53
N ASN A 312 10.10 27.43 25.90
CA ASN A 312 9.83 27.72 27.31
C ASN A 312 8.60 26.97 27.86
N TYR A 313 7.69 26.52 27.01
CA TYR A 313 6.43 25.91 27.46
C TYR A 313 6.17 24.54 26.84
N VAL A 314 6.18 24.39 25.51
CA VAL A 314 5.84 23.10 24.85
C VAL A 314 6.86 22.01 25.19
N LYS A 315 8.15 22.21 24.91
CA LYS A 315 9.19 21.22 25.23
C LYS A 315 9.25 20.91 26.73
N PRO A 316 9.28 21.89 27.65
CA PRO A 316 9.42 21.59 29.06
C PRO A 316 8.17 20.94 29.67
N LYS A 317 6.95 21.30 29.22
CA LYS A 317 5.70 20.79 29.80
C LYS A 317 5.16 19.57 29.07
N LEU A 318 5.09 19.62 27.74
CA LEU A 318 4.53 18.54 26.93
C LEU A 318 5.55 17.46 26.57
N LYS A 319 6.86 17.74 26.70
CA LYS A 319 7.94 16.80 26.35
C LYS A 319 7.94 16.40 24.86
N ILE A 320 7.52 17.33 24.01
CA ILE A 320 7.51 17.23 22.55
C ILE A 320 8.06 18.53 21.96
N ASP A 321 8.62 18.46 20.75
CA ASP A 321 8.89 19.65 19.97
C ASP A 321 7.63 20.01 19.18
N LEU A 322 7.22 21.27 19.22
CA LEU A 322 6.09 21.78 18.43
C LEU A 322 6.33 21.52 16.93
N TYR A 323 7.55 21.76 16.44
CA TYR A 323 7.87 21.64 15.03
C TYR A 323 7.87 20.19 14.50
N ASP A 324 7.89 19.19 15.39
CA ASP A 324 7.81 17.77 15.02
C ASP A 324 6.36 17.29 14.79
N ILE A 325 5.35 18.09 15.14
CA ILE A 325 3.95 17.70 15.04
C ILE A 325 3.41 18.05 13.65
N SER A 326 3.59 17.12 12.71
CA SER A 326 3.32 17.36 11.30
C SER A 326 2.68 16.14 10.62
N PRO A 327 1.36 16.18 10.34
CA PRO A 327 0.69 15.19 9.49
C PRO A 327 1.31 15.08 8.09
N LEU A 328 1.97 16.13 7.60
CA LEU A 328 2.67 16.12 6.31
C LEU A 328 3.71 15.00 6.23
N ASN A 329 4.53 14.85 7.27
CA ASN A 329 5.55 13.80 7.33
C ASN A 329 4.92 12.39 7.33
N SER A 330 3.75 12.24 7.96
CA SER A 330 3.04 10.96 8.06
C SER A 330 2.43 10.52 6.73
N VAL A 331 1.86 11.46 5.96
CA VAL A 331 1.20 11.12 4.69
C VAL A 331 2.19 10.75 3.59
N GLU A 332 3.42 11.29 3.62
CA GLU A 332 4.50 10.96 2.68
C GLU A 332 4.97 9.50 2.80
N ASN A 333 4.91 8.93 4.01
CA ASN A 333 5.57 7.66 4.32
C ASN A 333 4.61 6.46 4.41
N SER A 334 3.30 6.67 4.23
CA SER A 334 2.29 5.60 4.32
C SER A 334 1.59 5.37 2.99
N THR A 335 1.42 4.11 2.59
CA THR A 335 0.66 3.72 1.39
C THR A 335 -0.80 3.35 1.67
N VAL A 336 -1.25 3.43 2.93
CA VAL A 336 -2.67 3.23 3.28
C VAL A 336 -3.52 4.19 2.44
N PRO A 337 -4.61 3.72 1.80
CA PRO A 337 -5.54 4.57 1.08
C PRO A 337 -6.06 5.78 1.87
N LYS A 338 -6.11 6.96 1.24
CA LYS A 338 -6.51 8.22 1.90
C LYS A 338 -7.60 8.97 1.13
N LEU A 339 -8.55 9.54 1.84
CA LEU A 339 -9.50 10.51 1.30
C LEU A 339 -9.35 11.82 2.04
N PHE A 340 -9.09 12.90 1.29
CA PHE A 340 -8.91 14.27 1.82
C PHE A 340 -10.14 15.12 1.51
N ILE A 341 -10.80 15.66 2.52
CA ILE A 341 -12.03 16.44 2.38
C ILE A 341 -11.82 17.83 2.99
N HIS A 342 -12.18 18.90 2.27
CA HIS A 342 -12.02 20.26 2.79
C HIS A 342 -13.08 21.21 2.25
N GLY A 343 -13.54 22.14 3.10
CA GLY A 343 -14.50 23.16 2.74
C GLY A 343 -13.84 24.36 2.09
N THR A 344 -14.37 24.88 0.97
CA THR A 344 -13.71 25.98 0.24
C THR A 344 -13.77 27.33 0.94
N LYS A 345 -14.54 27.45 2.03
CA LYS A 345 -14.65 28.66 2.86
C LYS A 345 -14.13 28.43 4.28
N ASP A 346 -13.35 27.38 4.51
CA ASP A 346 -12.72 27.16 5.80
C ASP A 346 -11.69 28.29 6.08
N THR A 347 -12.01 29.12 7.07
CA THR A 347 -11.13 30.21 7.53
C THR A 347 -10.37 29.85 8.80
N PHE A 348 -10.63 28.69 9.39
CA PHE A 348 -9.91 28.22 10.58
C PHE A 348 -8.70 27.39 10.15
N ILE A 349 -8.91 26.40 9.28
CA ILE A 349 -7.83 25.70 8.56
C ILE A 349 -7.98 26.00 7.07
N PRO A 350 -7.11 26.84 6.46
CA PRO A 350 -7.25 27.20 5.06
C PRO A 350 -7.22 25.98 4.11
N PRO A 351 -7.97 25.98 2.99
CA PRO A 351 -8.00 24.87 2.01
C PRO A 351 -6.63 24.49 1.41
N LYS A 352 -5.63 25.38 1.54
CA LYS A 352 -4.23 25.10 1.21
C LYS A 352 -3.72 23.85 1.96
N ALA A 353 -4.18 23.61 3.18
CA ALA A 353 -3.75 22.45 3.98
C ALA A 353 -4.02 21.13 3.28
N LYS A 354 -5.25 20.92 2.79
CA LYS A 354 -5.62 19.75 1.97
C LYS A 354 -4.75 19.64 0.73
N THR A 355 -4.49 20.75 0.04
CA THR A 355 -3.65 20.75 -1.18
C THR A 355 -2.23 20.27 -0.89
N VAL A 356 -1.63 20.75 0.20
CA VAL A 356 -0.27 20.35 0.63
C VAL A 356 -0.25 18.87 1.03
N LEU A 357 -1.20 18.43 1.87
CA LEU A 357 -1.29 17.04 2.30
C LEU A 357 -1.56 16.08 1.13
N TYR A 358 -2.52 16.40 0.27
CA TYR A 358 -2.84 15.59 -0.90
C TYR A 358 -1.65 15.49 -1.85
N GLY A 359 -0.94 16.59 -2.10
CA GLY A 359 0.24 16.61 -2.96
C GLY A 359 1.34 15.66 -2.46
N ALA A 360 1.63 15.70 -1.17
CA ALA A 360 2.68 14.91 -0.53
C ALA A 360 2.30 13.44 -0.27
N ALA A 361 1.00 13.13 -0.16
CA ALA A 361 0.54 11.80 0.25
C ALA A 361 0.98 10.68 -0.72
N ALA A 362 1.53 9.60 -0.16
CA ALA A 362 1.81 8.36 -0.87
C ALA A 362 0.59 7.41 -0.88
N GLY A 363 0.62 6.43 -1.80
CA GLY A 363 -0.43 5.42 -1.95
C GLY A 363 -1.66 5.91 -2.73
N TYR A 364 -2.72 5.10 -2.72
CA TYR A 364 -3.99 5.47 -3.32
C TYR A 364 -4.60 6.64 -2.55
N LYS A 365 -5.02 7.69 -3.27
CA LYS A 365 -5.58 8.89 -2.66
C LYS A 365 -6.71 9.47 -3.51
N GLU A 366 -7.73 9.97 -2.84
CA GLU A 366 -8.84 10.73 -3.42
C GLU A 366 -9.02 12.05 -2.65
N GLN A 367 -9.73 13.00 -3.24
CA GLN A 367 -10.07 14.25 -2.57
C GLN A 367 -11.50 14.74 -2.88
N LEU A 368 -12.03 15.61 -2.02
CA LEU A 368 -13.30 16.30 -2.19
C LEU A 368 -13.21 17.75 -1.69
N ASP A 369 -13.47 18.70 -2.57
CA ASP A 369 -13.74 20.09 -2.20
C ASP A 369 -15.24 20.29 -1.95
N VAL A 370 -15.60 20.71 -0.75
CA VAL A 370 -16.98 21.06 -0.41
C VAL A 370 -17.18 22.56 -0.61
N VAL A 371 -17.77 22.90 -1.75
CA VAL A 371 -18.01 24.30 -2.13
C VAL A 371 -18.90 24.99 -1.11
N GLY A 372 -18.37 26.03 -0.47
CA GLY A 372 -19.13 26.88 0.45
C GLY A 372 -19.15 26.45 1.91
N ALA A 373 -18.60 25.29 2.25
CA ALA A 373 -18.49 24.85 3.65
C ALA A 373 -17.38 25.61 4.39
N GLY A 374 -17.67 25.99 5.64
CA GLY A 374 -16.69 26.44 6.61
C GLY A 374 -16.02 25.28 7.34
N HIS A 375 -15.33 25.59 8.43
CA HIS A 375 -14.58 24.62 9.21
C HIS A 375 -15.48 23.55 9.83
N ALA A 376 -15.18 22.27 9.59
CA ALA A 376 -15.93 21.11 10.09
C ALA A 376 -17.44 21.09 9.73
N GLU A 377 -17.83 21.77 8.64
CA GLU A 377 -19.22 21.81 8.15
C GLU A 377 -19.44 20.92 6.91
N ASN A 378 -18.41 20.17 6.48
CA ASN A 378 -18.37 19.52 5.16
C ASN A 378 -19.51 18.52 4.94
N LEU A 379 -19.77 17.66 5.93
CA LEU A 379 -20.91 16.72 5.87
C LEU A 379 -22.26 17.44 5.96
N GLU A 380 -22.39 18.47 6.81
CA GLU A 380 -23.64 19.24 6.94
C GLU A 380 -24.00 19.97 5.64
N VAL A 381 -23.02 20.61 4.99
CA VAL A 381 -23.23 21.44 3.80
C VAL A 381 -23.43 20.61 2.54
N SER A 382 -22.64 19.55 2.35
CA SER A 382 -22.70 18.75 1.11
C SER A 382 -23.57 17.50 1.19
N GLY A 383 -23.96 17.09 2.40
CA GLY A 383 -24.91 16.00 2.65
C GLY A 383 -24.61 14.75 1.83
N GLN A 384 -25.48 14.44 0.87
CA GLN A 384 -25.36 13.22 0.07
C GLN A 384 -24.08 13.15 -0.77
N THR A 385 -23.50 14.27 -1.18
CA THR A 385 -22.24 14.27 -1.93
C THR A 385 -21.08 13.75 -1.07
N TYR A 386 -20.98 14.20 0.19
CA TYR A 386 -20.00 13.68 1.14
C TYR A 386 -20.19 12.18 1.36
N ILE A 387 -21.43 11.77 1.66
CA ILE A 387 -21.80 10.36 1.91
C ILE A 387 -21.43 9.49 0.71
N ALA A 388 -21.79 9.92 -0.50
CA ALA A 388 -21.49 9.18 -1.72
C ALA A 388 -19.99 9.07 -1.95
N LYS A 389 -19.23 10.16 -1.75
CA LYS A 389 -17.77 10.15 -1.93
C LYS A 389 -17.09 9.19 -0.95
N VAL A 390 -17.42 9.26 0.33
CA VAL A 390 -16.88 8.34 1.35
C VAL A 390 -17.25 6.90 1.02
N THR A 391 -18.50 6.65 0.63
CA THR A 391 -18.97 5.29 0.28
C THR A 391 -18.20 4.72 -0.92
N VAL A 392 -18.07 5.50 -2.00
CA VAL A 392 -17.37 5.07 -3.22
C VAL A 392 -15.89 4.84 -2.93
N PHE A 393 -15.24 5.74 -2.21
CA PHE A 393 -13.84 5.58 -1.81
C PHE A 393 -13.62 4.27 -1.04
N LEU A 394 -14.45 3.98 -0.03
CA LEU A 394 -14.34 2.75 0.75
C LEU A 394 -14.63 1.49 -0.09
N GLN A 395 -15.57 1.55 -1.02
CA GLN A 395 -15.83 0.46 -1.97
C GLN A 395 -14.62 0.21 -2.89
N THR A 396 -14.00 1.27 -3.40
CA THR A 396 -12.77 1.14 -4.19
C THR A 396 -11.68 0.49 -3.36
N VAL A 397 -11.46 0.95 -2.13
CA VAL A 397 -10.46 0.38 -1.21
C VAL A 397 -10.71 -1.10 -0.92
N ASP A 398 -11.96 -1.51 -0.70
CA ASP A 398 -12.31 -2.92 -0.50
C ASP A 398 -11.95 -3.79 -1.73
N ASN A 399 -11.97 -3.20 -2.93
CA ASN A 399 -11.62 -3.88 -4.18
C ASN A 399 -10.12 -3.87 -4.50
N ILE A 400 -9.31 -3.02 -3.85
CA ILE A 400 -7.84 -3.05 -3.92
C ILE A 400 -7.36 -4.29 -3.15
N SER A 401 -7.53 -5.46 -3.75
CA SER A 401 -7.13 -6.76 -3.18
C SER A 401 -5.95 -7.32 -3.95
N THR A 402 -4.89 -7.74 -3.26
CA THR A 402 -3.75 -8.36 -3.93
C THR A 402 -4.16 -9.71 -4.51
N LEU A 403 -3.78 -9.98 -5.75
CA LEU A 403 -3.82 -11.34 -6.29
C LEU A 403 -2.78 -12.15 -5.53
N ARG A 404 -3.19 -13.31 -5.00
CA ARG A 404 -2.28 -14.23 -4.30
C ARG A 404 -1.27 -14.83 -5.28
N ALA A 405 -0.12 -15.20 -4.75
CA ALA A 405 0.85 -16.00 -5.49
C ALA A 405 0.23 -17.32 -5.98
N GLU A 406 0.61 -17.74 -7.18
CA GLU A 406 0.08 -18.92 -7.86
C GLU A 406 1.22 -19.83 -8.29
N ILE A 407 1.14 -21.13 -7.96
CA ILE A 407 2.12 -22.12 -8.40
C ILE A 407 1.64 -22.70 -9.73
N ALA A 408 2.49 -22.63 -10.76
CA ALA A 408 2.17 -23.22 -12.05
C ALA A 408 2.04 -24.75 -11.96
N PRO A 409 1.08 -25.34 -12.70
CA PRO A 409 0.92 -26.78 -12.74
C PRO A 409 2.18 -27.46 -13.28
N THR A 410 2.53 -28.60 -12.71
CA THR A 410 3.64 -29.41 -13.20
C THR A 410 3.28 -30.05 -14.54
N ILE A 411 3.91 -29.59 -15.62
CA ILE A 411 3.74 -30.15 -16.97
C ILE A 411 4.94 -31.00 -17.37
N ASN A 412 4.68 -32.05 -18.16
CA ASN A 412 5.75 -32.81 -18.79
C ASN A 412 6.30 -32.03 -20.00
N LEU A 413 7.55 -31.62 -19.93
CA LEU A 413 8.24 -30.84 -20.96
C LEU A 413 8.57 -31.67 -22.21
N LEU A 414 8.54 -33.00 -22.12
CA LEU A 414 8.76 -33.88 -23.26
C LEU A 414 7.62 -33.80 -24.28
N LYS A 415 7.94 -33.43 -25.52
CA LYS A 415 7.02 -33.57 -26.65
C LYS A 415 6.89 -35.04 -27.00
N ASN A 416 5.67 -35.47 -27.33
CA ASN A 416 5.33 -36.86 -27.63
C ASN A 416 5.84 -37.86 -26.57
N SER A 417 5.60 -37.56 -25.29
CA SER A 417 5.97 -38.42 -24.15
C SER A 417 5.21 -39.75 -24.10
N ALA A 418 4.05 -39.82 -24.75
CA ALA A 418 3.32 -41.06 -25.00
C ALA A 418 4.00 -41.97 -26.04
N LEU A 419 5.03 -41.47 -26.74
CA LEU A 419 5.82 -42.19 -27.73
C LEU A 419 4.93 -42.75 -28.84
N VAL A 420 4.03 -41.91 -29.35
CA VAL A 420 3.20 -42.21 -30.51
C VAL A 420 4.11 -42.33 -31.72
N THR A 421 3.90 -43.36 -32.53
CA THR A 421 4.75 -43.66 -33.68
C THR A 421 4.11 -43.20 -34.99
N SER A 422 4.96 -42.94 -35.98
CA SER A 422 4.61 -42.67 -37.37
C SER A 422 5.28 -43.71 -38.27
N GLN A 423 4.94 -43.77 -39.57
CA GLN A 423 5.55 -44.74 -40.49
C GLN A 423 7.07 -44.70 -40.52
N THR A 424 7.69 -43.53 -40.35
CA THR A 424 9.14 -43.37 -40.53
C THR A 424 9.89 -43.12 -39.21
N GLY A 425 9.22 -43.11 -38.06
CA GLY A 425 9.89 -42.86 -36.79
C GLY A 425 8.95 -42.50 -35.65
N ILE A 426 9.51 -41.88 -34.61
CA ILE A 426 8.77 -41.38 -33.45
C ILE A 426 8.83 -39.85 -33.49
N PRO A 427 7.73 -39.14 -33.85
CA PRO A 427 7.75 -37.69 -33.97
C PRO A 427 8.28 -36.99 -32.71
N ASN A 428 9.11 -35.95 -32.90
CA ASN A 428 9.86 -35.21 -31.85
C ASN A 428 10.99 -35.98 -31.18
N TRP A 429 11.31 -37.20 -31.63
CA TRP A 429 12.44 -37.97 -31.13
C TRP A 429 13.40 -38.31 -32.26
N LEU A 430 14.69 -38.20 -31.97
CA LEU A 430 15.76 -38.67 -32.83
C LEU A 430 16.28 -40.02 -32.33
N MET A 431 16.64 -40.92 -33.24
CA MET A 431 17.12 -42.27 -32.94
C MET A 431 18.55 -42.46 -33.42
N SER A 432 19.33 -43.29 -32.72
CA SER A 432 20.73 -43.59 -33.07
C SER A 432 21.15 -44.97 -32.58
N SER A 433 22.02 -45.65 -33.34
CA SER A 433 22.65 -46.92 -32.94
C SER A 433 24.00 -46.76 -32.24
N ASP A 434 24.63 -45.57 -32.33
CA ASP A 434 25.99 -45.31 -31.87
C ASP A 434 26.09 -44.11 -30.90
N LYS A 435 24.94 -43.53 -30.52
CA LYS A 435 24.80 -42.34 -29.66
C LYS A 435 25.40 -41.05 -30.25
N LYS A 436 25.88 -41.08 -31.49
CA LYS A 436 26.53 -39.94 -32.17
C LYS A 436 25.69 -39.46 -33.35
N ASN A 437 25.26 -40.39 -34.21
CA ASN A 437 24.55 -40.13 -35.44
C ASN A 437 23.04 -40.30 -35.22
N TYR A 438 22.36 -39.21 -34.86
CA TYR A 438 20.92 -39.18 -34.59
C TYR A 438 20.11 -38.85 -35.85
N ARG A 439 18.98 -39.56 -36.04
CA ARG A 439 18.11 -39.45 -37.22
C ARG A 439 16.64 -39.39 -36.79
N SER A 440 15.86 -38.51 -37.40
CA SER A 440 14.40 -38.42 -37.16
C SER A 440 13.61 -39.48 -37.93
N ASN A 441 14.12 -39.89 -39.09
CA ASN A 441 13.53 -40.92 -39.94
C ASN A 441 14.42 -42.16 -39.99
N VAL A 442 13.82 -43.32 -39.75
CA VAL A 442 14.45 -44.63 -39.75
C VAL A 442 13.51 -45.61 -40.46
N ASP A 443 14.06 -46.45 -41.34
CA ASP A 443 13.30 -47.44 -42.11
C ASP A 443 12.46 -48.34 -41.19
N SER A 444 11.12 -48.19 -41.21
CA SER A 444 10.22 -49.16 -40.58
C SER A 444 9.96 -50.28 -41.58
N LYS A 445 10.60 -51.43 -41.43
CA LYS A 445 10.48 -52.50 -42.45
C LYS A 445 9.48 -53.59 -42.13
N ILE A 446 8.90 -53.67 -40.92
CA ILE A 446 7.99 -54.78 -40.57
C ILE A 446 6.97 -54.37 -39.50
N LYS A 447 5.67 -54.50 -39.79
CA LYS A 447 4.59 -54.59 -38.78
C LYS A 447 4.50 -56.03 -38.30
N ILE A 448 5.25 -56.39 -37.26
CA ILE A 448 5.07 -57.69 -36.60
C ILE A 448 4.01 -57.47 -35.52
N SER A 449 2.92 -58.25 -35.52
CA SER A 449 1.98 -58.34 -34.39
C SER A 449 1.49 -57.00 -33.79
N LYS A 450 0.98 -56.06 -34.60
CA LYS A 450 0.50 -54.71 -34.19
C LYS A 450 1.56 -53.81 -33.53
N GLU A 451 2.81 -54.23 -33.46
CA GLU A 451 3.94 -53.47 -32.94
C GLU A 451 4.71 -52.82 -34.08
N GLN A 452 5.22 -51.61 -33.84
CA GLN A 452 5.99 -50.88 -34.86
C GLN A 452 7.48 -50.94 -34.55
N LEU A 453 8.24 -51.46 -35.51
CA LEU A 453 9.68 -51.72 -35.40
C LEU A 453 10.49 -50.73 -36.25
N PHE A 454 11.51 -50.14 -35.64
CA PHE A 454 12.50 -49.28 -36.29
C PHE A 454 13.88 -49.91 -36.19
N THR A 455 14.54 -50.10 -37.32
CA THR A 455 15.88 -50.70 -37.40
C THR A 455 16.93 -49.61 -37.56
N LEU A 456 17.84 -49.48 -36.60
CA LEU A 456 18.75 -48.33 -36.51
C LEU A 456 20.07 -48.51 -37.28
N ASP A 457 20.36 -49.71 -37.75
CA ASP A 457 21.57 -50.06 -38.50
C ASP A 457 21.24 -51.00 -39.68
N ALA A 458 22.17 -51.10 -40.64
CA ALA A 458 21.96 -51.87 -41.86
C ALA A 458 21.89 -53.39 -41.63
N ASN A 459 22.57 -53.91 -40.60
CA ASN A 459 22.64 -55.34 -40.30
C ASN A 459 21.46 -55.82 -39.45
N LYS A 460 20.61 -54.88 -39.00
CA LYS A 460 19.46 -55.11 -38.13
C LYS A 460 19.82 -55.55 -36.71
N ASP A 461 21.03 -55.25 -36.28
CA ASP A 461 21.58 -55.58 -34.96
C ASP A 461 21.06 -54.66 -33.84
N SER A 462 20.46 -53.51 -34.18
CA SER A 462 19.91 -52.51 -33.27
C SER A 462 18.51 -52.09 -33.67
N GLN A 463 17.57 -52.24 -32.73
CA GLN A 463 16.15 -52.05 -33.00
C GLN A 463 15.44 -51.32 -31.86
N ILE A 464 14.50 -50.44 -32.22
CA ILE A 464 13.53 -49.85 -31.29
C ILE A 464 12.13 -50.32 -31.70
N THR A 465 11.39 -50.94 -30.80
CA THR A 465 10.02 -51.40 -31.02
C THR A 465 9.06 -50.67 -30.09
N LYS A 466 7.96 -50.15 -30.63
CA LYS A 466 6.80 -49.72 -29.83
C LYS A 466 5.93 -50.93 -29.51
N MET A 467 5.88 -51.27 -28.22
CA MET A 467 5.11 -52.39 -27.70
C MET A 467 3.63 -52.02 -27.55
N THR A 468 2.77 -53.04 -27.59
CA THR A 468 1.31 -52.87 -27.42
C THR A 468 0.90 -52.25 -26.08
N ASN A 469 1.69 -52.48 -25.02
CA ASN A 469 1.48 -51.88 -23.70
C ASN A 469 1.95 -50.41 -23.58
N GLY A 470 2.40 -49.80 -24.70
CA GLY A 470 2.86 -48.41 -24.72
C GLY A 470 4.34 -48.20 -24.40
N SER A 471 5.06 -49.22 -23.94
CA SER A 471 6.51 -49.12 -23.71
C SER A 471 7.32 -49.14 -25.01
N LEU A 472 8.55 -48.61 -24.96
CA LEU A 472 9.54 -48.78 -26.02
C LEU A 472 10.54 -49.85 -25.61
N ARG A 473 10.63 -50.90 -26.42
CA ARG A 473 11.67 -51.92 -26.30
C ARG A 473 12.85 -51.54 -27.17
N MET A 474 14.03 -51.52 -26.58
CA MET A 474 15.30 -51.42 -27.29
C MET A 474 15.96 -52.79 -27.29
N PHE A 475 16.20 -53.34 -28.47
CA PHE A 475 16.60 -54.74 -28.66
C PHE A 475 17.88 -54.78 -29.50
N LEU A 476 18.92 -55.46 -28.99
CA LEU A 476 20.26 -55.49 -29.58
C LEU A 476 20.75 -56.93 -29.75
N PHE A 477 21.32 -57.26 -30.91
CA PHE A 477 21.79 -58.61 -31.25
C PHE A 477 23.31 -58.76 -31.28
N LYS A 478 24.04 -57.64 -31.29
CA LYS A 478 25.50 -57.63 -31.44
C LYS A 478 26.16 -56.84 -30.32
N GLN A 479 27.30 -57.33 -29.84
CA GLN A 479 28.13 -56.59 -28.89
C GLN A 479 28.62 -55.27 -29.51
N ASP A 480 28.79 -54.25 -28.68
CA ASP A 480 29.27 -52.91 -29.03
C ASP A 480 28.32 -52.10 -29.94
N ILE A 481 27.06 -52.53 -30.08
CA ILE A 481 25.99 -51.73 -30.68
C ILE A 481 25.05 -51.19 -29.59
N GLY A 482 24.38 -50.06 -29.86
CA GLY A 482 23.36 -49.51 -28.96
C GLY A 482 22.08 -49.13 -29.67
N ALA A 483 21.11 -48.66 -28.90
CA ALA A 483 19.89 -48.03 -29.38
C ALA A 483 19.59 -46.85 -28.45
N PHE A 484 19.44 -45.66 -29.01
CA PHE A 484 19.29 -44.41 -28.26
C PHE A 484 18.18 -43.56 -28.85
N LEU A 485 17.45 -42.88 -27.96
CA LEU A 485 16.50 -41.84 -28.27
C LEU A 485 16.98 -40.52 -27.70
N LYS A 486 16.81 -39.43 -28.45
CA LYS A 486 17.18 -38.07 -28.06
C LYS A 486 16.05 -37.09 -28.38
N GLN A 487 15.82 -36.14 -27.50
CA GLN A 487 15.04 -34.92 -27.76
C GLN A 487 15.81 -33.74 -27.18
N ASP A 488 15.71 -32.56 -27.78
CA ASP A 488 16.29 -31.33 -27.23
C ASP A 488 15.16 -30.49 -26.61
N LEU A 489 15.32 -30.09 -25.35
CA LEU A 489 14.36 -29.27 -24.59
C LEU A 489 14.95 -27.88 -24.33
N ALA A 490 14.14 -26.84 -24.24
CA ALA A 490 14.63 -25.55 -23.76
C ALA A 490 14.90 -25.63 -22.25
N GLY A 491 16.07 -25.19 -21.81
CA GLY A 491 16.44 -25.01 -20.41
C GLY A 491 16.88 -23.57 -20.14
N VAL A 492 16.67 -23.10 -18.92
CA VAL A 492 17.04 -21.76 -18.45
C VAL A 492 18.10 -21.90 -17.36
N ALA A 493 19.16 -21.10 -17.42
CA ALA A 493 20.24 -21.14 -16.44
C ALA A 493 19.73 -21.00 -15.00
N GLY A 494 20.23 -21.81 -14.07
CA GLY A 494 19.85 -21.81 -12.66
C GLY A 494 18.62 -22.67 -12.33
N GLU A 495 17.77 -22.96 -13.32
CA GLU A 495 16.55 -23.76 -13.11
C GLU A 495 16.84 -25.23 -12.85
N ASN A 496 15.97 -25.84 -12.05
CA ASN A 496 16.04 -27.25 -11.67
C ASN A 496 15.03 -28.09 -12.44
N TYR A 497 15.51 -29.17 -13.03
CA TYR A 497 14.75 -30.12 -13.83
C TYR A 497 14.86 -31.52 -13.24
N LEU A 498 13.79 -32.30 -13.37
CA LEU A 498 13.75 -33.70 -12.97
C LEU A 498 13.31 -34.57 -14.14
N LEU A 499 14.21 -35.44 -14.59
CA LEU A 499 13.89 -36.56 -15.46
C LEU A 499 13.42 -37.75 -14.61
N THR A 500 12.26 -38.31 -14.95
CA THR A 500 11.77 -39.59 -14.42
C THR A 500 11.28 -40.49 -15.56
N PHE A 501 11.48 -41.80 -15.41
CA PHE A 501 10.97 -42.81 -16.33
C PHE A 501 11.03 -44.19 -15.70
N ASP A 502 10.35 -45.16 -16.30
CA ASP A 502 10.38 -46.54 -15.87
C ASP A 502 11.23 -47.38 -16.82
N SER A 503 12.10 -48.21 -16.25
CA SER A 503 12.96 -49.15 -16.97
C SER A 503 12.65 -50.59 -16.57
N LEU A 504 12.61 -51.52 -17.53
CA LEU A 504 12.49 -52.95 -17.26
C LEU A 504 13.52 -53.73 -18.08
N ASN A 505 14.33 -54.53 -17.40
CA ASN A 505 15.14 -55.58 -18.02
C ASN A 505 14.44 -56.92 -17.77
N PRO A 506 13.90 -57.62 -18.78
CA PRO A 506 13.30 -58.94 -18.57
C PRO A 506 14.35 -60.04 -18.32
N ASN A 507 15.60 -59.79 -18.68
CA ASN A 507 16.69 -60.77 -18.73
C ASN A 507 17.74 -60.47 -17.64
N THR A 508 17.30 -60.24 -16.39
CA THR A 508 18.19 -59.79 -15.30
C THR A 508 19.18 -60.85 -14.82
N ALA A 509 19.00 -62.11 -15.23
CA ALA A 509 19.82 -63.26 -14.81
C ALA A 509 20.65 -63.86 -15.95
N GLU A 510 20.64 -63.26 -17.14
CA GLU A 510 21.42 -63.76 -18.29
C GLU A 510 22.91 -63.42 -18.16
N PHE A 511 23.75 -64.23 -18.80
CA PHE A 511 25.20 -64.05 -18.79
C PHE A 511 25.70 -62.84 -19.61
N ASN A 512 24.86 -62.32 -20.50
CA ASN A 512 25.13 -61.12 -21.28
C ASN A 512 24.93 -59.87 -20.44
N THR A 513 25.75 -58.84 -20.65
CA THR A 513 25.56 -57.55 -19.98
C THR A 513 25.14 -56.47 -20.96
N GLN A 514 24.17 -55.67 -20.53
CA GLN A 514 23.74 -54.45 -21.20
C GLN A 514 23.81 -53.29 -20.23
N THR A 515 24.12 -52.11 -20.76
CA THR A 515 24.20 -50.88 -20.00
C THR A 515 23.13 -49.93 -20.49
N MET A 516 22.21 -49.60 -19.59
CA MET A 516 21.24 -48.53 -19.78
C MET A 516 21.95 -47.19 -19.59
N SER A 517 21.85 -46.31 -20.57
CA SER A 517 22.40 -44.96 -20.53
C SER A 517 21.28 -43.94 -20.62
N PHE A 518 21.28 -42.93 -19.77
CA PHE A 518 20.36 -41.80 -19.88
C PHE A 518 21.04 -40.50 -19.43
N GLY A 519 20.57 -39.37 -19.92
CA GLY A 519 21.15 -38.08 -19.61
C GLY A 519 20.17 -36.93 -19.80
N LEU A 520 20.47 -35.85 -19.10
CA LEU A 520 19.74 -34.58 -19.14
C LEU A 520 20.79 -33.46 -19.09
N GLY A 521 20.81 -32.63 -20.13
CA GLY A 521 21.83 -31.60 -20.31
C GLY A 521 23.22 -32.19 -20.52
N ASP A 522 24.19 -31.65 -19.80
CA ASP A 522 25.58 -32.12 -19.78
C ASP A 522 25.81 -33.31 -18.83
N GLN A 523 24.78 -33.76 -18.11
CA GLN A 523 24.90 -34.90 -17.19
C GLN A 523 24.42 -36.22 -17.82
N SER A 524 25.07 -37.31 -17.44
CA SER A 524 24.66 -38.65 -17.85
C SER A 524 24.90 -39.71 -16.78
N LYS A 525 24.11 -40.78 -16.83
CA LYS A 525 24.23 -41.96 -15.97
C LYS A 525 24.21 -43.22 -16.83
N ASN A 526 25.07 -44.15 -16.46
CA ASN A 526 25.10 -45.51 -16.98
C ASN A 526 24.75 -46.47 -15.84
N LYS A 527 23.83 -47.40 -16.08
CA LYS A 527 23.42 -48.41 -15.10
C LYS A 527 23.31 -49.77 -15.78
N ASN A 528 23.71 -50.81 -15.08
CA ASN A 528 23.44 -52.19 -15.48
C ASN A 528 22.21 -52.68 -14.72
N PRO A 529 21.02 -52.75 -15.35
CA PRO A 529 19.78 -53.10 -14.65
C PRO A 529 19.76 -54.59 -14.30
N THR A 530 20.00 -54.91 -13.02
CA THR A 530 20.01 -56.28 -12.47
C THR A 530 18.77 -56.61 -11.64
N THR A 531 17.93 -55.61 -11.34
CA THR A 531 16.71 -55.79 -10.54
C THR A 531 15.59 -56.41 -11.37
N LYS A 532 14.93 -57.45 -10.83
CA LYS A 532 13.73 -58.04 -11.44
C LYS A 532 12.55 -57.07 -11.40
N GLY A 533 11.82 -56.97 -12.50
CA GLY A 533 10.63 -56.13 -12.62
C GLY A 533 10.93 -54.69 -13.03
N THR A 534 9.88 -53.87 -13.07
CA THR A 534 9.97 -52.46 -13.48
C THR A 534 10.60 -51.62 -12.37
N VAL A 535 11.59 -50.81 -12.73
CA VAL A 535 12.31 -49.91 -11.82
C VAL A 535 12.14 -48.48 -12.27
N LYS A 536 11.68 -47.62 -11.37
CA LYS A 536 11.61 -46.17 -11.59
C LYS A 536 13.00 -45.56 -11.51
N GLN A 537 13.36 -44.79 -12.53
CA GLN A 537 14.61 -44.04 -12.64
C GLN A 537 14.37 -42.55 -12.46
N THR A 538 15.34 -41.86 -11.85
CA THR A 538 15.28 -40.42 -11.61
C THR A 538 16.64 -39.75 -11.83
N MET A 539 16.61 -38.51 -12.30
CA MET A 539 17.79 -37.66 -12.48
C MET A 539 17.42 -36.19 -12.33
N SER A 540 17.95 -35.56 -11.29
CA SER A 540 17.88 -34.11 -11.11
C SER A 540 18.99 -33.42 -11.90
N TYR A 541 18.70 -32.24 -12.42
CA TYR A 541 19.63 -31.44 -13.21
C TYR A 541 19.39 -29.95 -12.98
N THR A 542 20.45 -29.20 -12.71
CA THR A 542 20.40 -27.74 -12.70
C THR A 542 21.05 -27.22 -13.98
N ALA A 543 20.31 -26.47 -14.79
CA ALA A 543 20.82 -25.97 -16.06
C ALA A 543 21.91 -24.91 -15.83
N LYS A 544 23.07 -25.10 -16.46
CA LYS A 544 24.22 -24.19 -16.30
C LYS A 544 24.15 -22.94 -17.19
N GLN A 545 23.41 -23.03 -18.30
CA GLN A 545 23.25 -21.97 -19.27
C GLN A 545 21.85 -22.04 -19.90
N THR A 546 21.33 -20.90 -20.33
CA THR A 546 20.07 -20.84 -21.07
C THR A 546 20.28 -21.31 -22.50
N GLY A 547 19.45 -22.25 -22.97
CA GLY A 547 19.57 -22.82 -24.31
C GLY A 547 18.97 -24.22 -24.42
N MET A 548 19.34 -24.94 -25.48
CA MET A 548 18.84 -26.30 -25.71
C MET A 548 19.60 -27.31 -24.82
N MET A 549 18.84 -28.00 -23.98
CA MET A 549 19.23 -29.08 -23.09
C MET A 549 18.89 -30.42 -23.75
N PRO A 550 19.89 -31.22 -24.18
CA PRO A 550 19.63 -32.54 -24.72
C PRO A 550 19.16 -33.48 -23.62
N ILE A 551 18.10 -34.25 -23.90
CA ILE A 551 17.73 -35.43 -23.13
C ILE A 551 17.91 -36.66 -24.01
N TYR A 552 18.49 -37.72 -23.45
CA TYR A 552 18.54 -39.00 -24.13
C TYR A 552 18.37 -40.17 -23.16
N PHE A 553 17.93 -41.30 -23.70
CA PHE A 553 17.91 -42.59 -23.03
C PHE A 553 18.17 -43.68 -24.06
N GLY A 554 18.79 -44.76 -23.63
CA GLY A 554 19.22 -45.82 -24.50
C GLY A 554 19.81 -47.01 -23.78
N THR A 555 20.19 -48.01 -24.56
CA THR A 555 20.91 -49.17 -24.08
C THR A 555 22.07 -49.49 -25.02
N HIS A 556 23.09 -50.12 -24.46
CA HIS A 556 24.29 -50.55 -25.18
C HIS A 556 24.67 -51.97 -24.76
N TYR A 557 24.98 -52.82 -25.73
CA TYR A 557 25.37 -54.20 -25.48
C TYR A 557 26.86 -54.27 -25.14
N THR A 558 27.18 -54.40 -23.85
CA THR A 558 28.57 -54.26 -23.36
C THR A 558 29.37 -55.54 -23.31
N LYS A 559 28.74 -56.71 -23.11
CA LYS A 559 29.48 -57.98 -23.06
C LYS A 559 28.62 -59.15 -23.51
N PHE A 560 29.06 -59.83 -24.55
CA PHE A 560 28.50 -61.11 -24.97
C PHE A 560 29.08 -62.25 -24.12
N ASN A 561 28.26 -63.22 -23.76
CA ASN A 561 28.66 -64.50 -23.18
C ASN A 561 28.08 -65.63 -24.01
N PHE A 562 28.91 -66.62 -24.36
CA PHE A 562 28.52 -67.74 -25.21
C PHE A 562 27.39 -68.62 -24.65
N LEU A 563 27.16 -68.59 -23.33
CA LEU A 563 26.04 -69.26 -22.65
C LEU A 563 24.79 -68.38 -22.54
N GLY A 564 24.89 -67.11 -22.92
CA GLY A 564 23.79 -66.16 -22.92
C GLY A 564 22.89 -66.30 -24.14
N SER A 565 21.78 -65.58 -24.12
CA SER A 565 20.93 -65.36 -25.29
C SER A 565 21.73 -64.68 -26.43
N GLY A 566 21.30 -64.78 -27.67
CA GLY A 566 21.95 -64.06 -28.78
C GLY A 566 21.67 -62.55 -28.81
N TYR A 567 21.14 -61.97 -27.72
CA TYR A 567 20.59 -60.62 -27.71
C TYR A 567 20.50 -60.03 -26.29
N VAL A 568 20.22 -58.72 -26.20
CA VAL A 568 19.84 -58.03 -24.97
C VAL A 568 18.67 -57.09 -25.23
N GLN A 569 17.86 -56.80 -24.21
CA GLN A 569 16.69 -55.92 -24.35
C GLN A 569 16.38 -55.10 -23.09
N ILE A 570 15.95 -53.85 -23.26
CA ILE A 570 15.42 -52.97 -22.20
C ILE A 570 14.15 -52.31 -22.67
N TYR A 571 13.18 -52.19 -21.77
CA TYR A 571 11.95 -51.45 -21.99
C TYR A 571 12.01 -50.11 -21.25
N PHE A 572 11.55 -49.05 -21.91
CA PHE A 572 11.38 -47.70 -21.36
C PHE A 572 9.91 -47.29 -21.44
N SER A 573 9.40 -46.67 -20.37
CA SER A 573 8.03 -46.13 -20.35
C SER A 573 7.90 -44.95 -19.38
N ASN A 574 6.76 -44.28 -19.37
CA ASN A 574 6.44 -43.19 -18.43
C ASN A 574 7.48 -42.06 -18.39
N LEU A 575 8.04 -41.70 -19.55
CA LEU A 575 9.06 -40.65 -19.68
C LEU A 575 8.49 -39.28 -19.31
N LYS A 576 9.12 -38.62 -18.35
CA LYS A 576 8.78 -37.26 -17.92
C LYS A 576 10.01 -36.43 -17.67
N VAL A 577 10.01 -35.19 -18.15
CA VAL A 577 10.90 -34.13 -17.66
C VAL A 577 10.02 -33.01 -17.15
N ILE A 578 10.28 -32.53 -15.94
CA ILE A 578 9.52 -31.44 -15.32
C ILE A 578 10.50 -30.38 -14.81
N ASN A 579 10.09 -29.11 -14.79
CA ASN A 579 10.74 -28.11 -13.94
C ASN A 579 10.22 -28.32 -12.50
N THR A 580 11.13 -28.43 -11.52
CA THR A 580 10.83 -28.75 -10.12
C THR A 580 10.60 -27.55 -9.23
N ASP A 581 10.75 -26.33 -9.76
CA ASP A 581 10.52 -25.14 -8.98
C ASP A 581 9.07 -25.08 -8.45
N ILE A 582 8.90 -24.69 -7.21
CA ILE A 582 7.60 -24.55 -6.54
C ILE A 582 7.54 -23.27 -5.71
N ILE A 583 8.55 -22.41 -5.82
CA ILE A 583 8.66 -21.16 -5.07
C ILE A 583 8.25 -20.05 -6.04
N PRO A 584 7.12 -19.37 -5.79
CA PRO A 584 6.75 -18.23 -6.62
C PRO A 584 7.83 -17.14 -6.59
N PRO A 585 7.99 -16.39 -7.69
CA PRO A 585 8.92 -15.27 -7.74
C PRO A 585 8.52 -14.19 -6.73
N ARG A 586 9.49 -13.36 -6.32
CA ARG A 586 9.20 -12.19 -5.48
C ARG A 586 8.23 -11.23 -6.21
N PRO A 587 7.34 -10.53 -5.50
CA PRO A 587 6.57 -9.43 -6.08
C PRO A 587 7.48 -8.35 -6.67
N VAL A 588 6.99 -7.67 -7.70
CA VAL A 588 7.71 -6.54 -8.29
C VAL A 588 7.79 -5.35 -7.32
N THR A 589 8.84 -4.56 -7.44
CA THR A 589 8.94 -3.22 -6.87
C THR A 589 8.67 -2.20 -7.95
N ILE A 590 8.05 -1.08 -7.59
CA ILE A 590 7.78 0.04 -8.50
C ILE A 590 8.71 1.17 -8.09
N ASP A 591 9.52 1.64 -9.02
CA ASP A 591 10.44 2.75 -8.80
C ASP A 591 9.79 4.07 -9.17
N SER A 592 9.05 4.09 -10.29
CA SER A 592 8.35 5.27 -10.74
C SER A 592 7.08 4.96 -11.53
N VAL A 593 6.10 5.87 -11.42
CA VAL A 593 4.92 5.92 -12.28
C VAL A 593 4.83 7.32 -12.83
N ILE A 594 5.06 7.46 -14.14
CA ILE A 594 5.09 8.75 -14.83
C ILE A 594 3.83 8.85 -15.69
N ASN A 595 2.97 9.81 -15.37
CA ASN A 595 1.79 10.13 -16.17
C ASN A 595 2.12 11.26 -17.16
N GLN A 596 1.96 10.98 -18.44
CA GLN A 596 2.05 11.94 -19.54
C GLN A 596 0.65 12.15 -20.15
N SER A 597 0.51 13.14 -21.04
CA SER A 597 -0.79 13.57 -21.57
C SER A 597 -1.62 12.45 -22.22
N ASN A 598 -0.97 11.43 -22.79
CA ASN A 598 -1.62 10.31 -23.48
C ASN A 598 -1.18 8.92 -22.97
N GLN A 599 -0.21 8.82 -22.08
CA GLN A 599 0.37 7.55 -21.67
C GLN A 599 0.84 7.56 -20.21
N THR A 600 0.85 6.39 -19.60
CA THR A 600 1.42 6.12 -18.28
C THR A 600 2.60 5.17 -18.46
N ILE A 601 3.76 5.55 -17.92
CA ILE A 601 4.98 4.72 -17.92
C ILE A 601 5.22 4.24 -16.50
N ILE A 602 5.34 2.92 -16.33
CA ILE A 602 5.62 2.28 -15.05
C ILE A 602 6.99 1.61 -15.14
N THR A 603 7.90 1.98 -14.25
CA THR A 603 9.23 1.37 -14.15
C THR A 603 9.41 0.72 -12.79
N GLY A 604 10.24 -0.31 -12.74
CA GLY A 604 10.50 -1.02 -11.51
C GLY A 604 11.47 -2.20 -11.69
N GLU A 605 11.55 -3.01 -10.64
CA GLU A 605 12.34 -4.24 -10.65
C GLU A 605 11.47 -5.48 -10.38
N GLY A 606 11.74 -6.54 -11.12
CA GLY A 606 11.21 -7.89 -10.93
C GLY A 606 12.32 -8.90 -10.67
N GLU A 607 11.97 -10.17 -10.72
CA GLU A 607 12.95 -11.25 -10.77
C GLU A 607 13.67 -11.26 -12.12
N ARG A 608 14.98 -11.51 -12.13
CA ARG A 608 15.82 -11.39 -13.33
C ARG A 608 15.42 -12.39 -14.42
N ASN A 609 15.42 -11.94 -15.67
CA ASN A 609 15.08 -12.74 -16.85
C ASN A 609 13.70 -13.43 -16.77
N THR A 610 12.75 -12.82 -16.07
CA THR A 610 11.36 -13.29 -15.96
C THR A 610 10.40 -12.35 -16.68
N VAL A 611 9.09 -12.62 -16.62
CA VAL A 611 8.08 -11.78 -17.27
C VAL A 611 7.26 -11.05 -16.22
N VAL A 612 7.18 -9.72 -16.33
CA VAL A 612 6.24 -8.90 -15.56
C VAL A 612 4.97 -8.73 -16.38
N LYS A 613 3.83 -9.06 -15.79
CA LYS A 613 2.51 -8.99 -16.40
C LYS A 613 1.66 -7.96 -15.68
N LEU A 614 1.08 -7.04 -16.43
CA LEU A 614 0.01 -6.18 -15.96
C LEU A 614 -1.32 -6.84 -16.30
N VAL A 615 -2.12 -7.16 -15.29
CA VAL A 615 -3.44 -7.77 -15.45
C VAL A 615 -4.52 -6.84 -14.88
N ASN A 616 -5.69 -6.84 -15.50
CA ASN A 616 -6.86 -6.12 -14.99
C ASN A 616 -7.61 -6.95 -13.93
N GLU A 617 -8.70 -6.40 -13.39
CA GLU A 617 -9.57 -7.08 -12.40
C GLU A 617 -10.13 -8.42 -12.89
N ASP A 618 -10.41 -8.56 -14.20
CA ASP A 618 -10.83 -9.81 -14.84
C ASP A 618 -9.68 -10.84 -15.01
N LYS A 619 -8.49 -10.54 -14.49
CA LYS A 619 -7.25 -11.31 -14.66
C LYS A 619 -6.80 -11.46 -16.12
N LYS A 620 -7.26 -10.59 -17.01
CA LYS A 620 -6.79 -10.52 -18.40
C LYS A 620 -5.50 -9.74 -18.46
N ILE A 621 -4.54 -10.23 -19.25
CA ILE A 621 -3.27 -9.55 -19.48
C ILE A 621 -3.54 -8.30 -20.32
N VAL A 622 -3.21 -7.14 -19.76
CA VAL A 622 -3.26 -5.82 -20.41
C VAL A 622 -1.94 -5.55 -21.13
N SER A 623 -0.82 -5.88 -20.48
CA SER A 623 0.53 -5.74 -21.02
C SER A 623 1.47 -6.75 -20.38
N GLU A 624 2.54 -7.13 -21.06
CA GLU A 624 3.62 -7.94 -20.50
C GLU A 624 4.99 -7.46 -21.03
N VAL A 625 6.01 -7.57 -20.19
CA VAL A 625 7.39 -7.22 -20.52
C VAL A 625 8.35 -8.19 -19.84
N THR A 626 9.46 -8.50 -20.50
CA THR A 626 10.53 -9.32 -19.91
C THR A 626 11.49 -8.42 -19.15
N THR A 627 11.83 -8.78 -17.92
CA THR A 627 12.85 -8.07 -17.12
C THR A 627 14.24 -8.25 -17.72
N THR A 628 15.13 -7.29 -17.54
CA THR A 628 16.55 -7.39 -17.93
C THR A 628 17.31 -8.45 -17.11
N ALA A 629 18.60 -8.64 -17.41
CA ALA A 629 19.49 -9.50 -16.63
C ALA A 629 19.71 -8.96 -15.21
N GLU A 630 19.52 -7.65 -15.01
CA GLU A 630 19.58 -6.94 -13.74
C GLU A 630 18.25 -7.02 -12.98
N GLY A 631 17.12 -7.19 -13.70
CA GLY A 631 15.77 -7.33 -13.15
C GLY A 631 14.86 -6.15 -13.48
N GLU A 632 15.33 -5.17 -14.24
CA GLU A 632 14.58 -3.94 -14.55
C GLU A 632 13.46 -4.19 -15.56
N PHE A 633 12.35 -3.47 -15.43
CA PHE A 633 11.27 -3.46 -16.41
C PHE A 633 10.70 -2.06 -16.65
N SER A 634 10.10 -1.87 -17.83
CA SER A 634 9.35 -0.66 -18.18
C SER A 634 8.10 -1.02 -18.99
N ILE A 635 6.94 -0.61 -18.50
CA ILE A 635 5.62 -0.82 -19.14
C ILE A 635 5.06 0.54 -19.54
N THR A 636 4.66 0.67 -20.80
CA THR A 636 3.97 1.86 -21.31
C THR A 636 2.52 1.53 -21.63
N LEU A 637 1.59 2.28 -21.07
CA LEU A 637 0.15 2.10 -21.22
C LEU A 637 -0.47 3.37 -21.79
N PRO A 638 -1.55 3.26 -22.59
CA PRO A 638 -2.44 4.40 -22.82
C PRO A 638 -2.97 4.95 -21.50
N LYS A 639 -3.33 6.24 -21.46
CA LYS A 639 -3.99 6.85 -20.29
C LYS A 639 -5.19 6.01 -19.86
N GLN A 640 -5.21 5.60 -18.60
CA GLN A 640 -6.29 4.83 -18.01
C GLN A 640 -7.39 5.75 -17.47
N THR A 641 -8.61 5.22 -17.35
CA THR A 641 -9.70 5.92 -16.66
C THR A 641 -9.41 5.94 -15.17
N ALA A 642 -9.67 7.07 -14.49
CA ALA A 642 -9.49 7.16 -13.05
C ALA A 642 -10.33 6.09 -12.34
N GLY A 643 -9.75 5.45 -11.33
CA GLY A 643 -10.34 4.32 -10.60
C GLY A 643 -10.05 2.94 -11.19
N THR A 644 -9.45 2.83 -12.39
CA THR A 644 -9.09 1.52 -12.95
C THR A 644 -8.04 0.83 -12.06
N ILE A 645 -8.38 -0.35 -11.52
CA ILE A 645 -7.47 -1.19 -10.75
C ILE A 645 -6.75 -2.17 -11.69
N MET A 646 -5.44 -2.27 -11.51
CA MET A 646 -4.57 -3.18 -12.23
C MET A 646 -3.58 -3.85 -11.26
N HIS A 647 -3.05 -5.00 -11.67
CA HIS A 647 -2.18 -5.83 -10.89
C HIS A 647 -0.91 -6.12 -11.68
N LEU A 648 0.25 -5.74 -11.15
CA LEU A 648 1.53 -6.19 -11.65
C LEU A 648 1.93 -7.49 -10.98
N VAL A 649 2.20 -8.52 -11.77
CA VAL A 649 2.57 -9.86 -11.32
C VAL A 649 3.86 -10.27 -12.01
N ASN A 650 4.85 -10.71 -11.23
CA ASN A 650 6.04 -11.34 -11.76
C ASN A 650 5.74 -12.81 -12.08
N GLN A 651 6.15 -13.32 -13.23
CA GLN A 651 5.97 -14.70 -13.64
C GLN A 651 7.32 -15.32 -14.03
N ASP A 652 7.73 -16.36 -13.31
CA ASP A 652 8.96 -17.09 -13.61
C ASP A 652 8.85 -17.96 -14.88
N VAL A 653 9.93 -18.67 -15.17
CA VAL A 653 10.05 -19.52 -16.37
C VAL A 653 9.27 -20.83 -16.30
N LYS A 654 8.95 -21.34 -15.10
CA LYS A 654 8.00 -22.44 -14.93
C LYS A 654 6.55 -21.96 -15.11
N GLY A 655 6.32 -20.67 -14.89
CA GLY A 655 5.04 -20.00 -14.92
C GLY A 655 4.45 -19.70 -13.54
N ASN A 656 5.19 -19.93 -12.44
CA ASN A 656 4.67 -19.52 -11.13
C ASN A 656 4.60 -17.99 -11.09
N ARG A 657 3.65 -17.47 -10.32
CA ARG A 657 3.32 -16.05 -10.27
C ARG A 657 3.43 -15.52 -8.85
N SER A 658 4.03 -14.35 -8.71
CA SER A 658 4.11 -13.63 -7.44
C SER A 658 2.74 -13.20 -6.94
N GLU A 659 2.67 -12.76 -5.68
CA GLU A 659 1.59 -11.85 -5.28
C GLU A 659 1.64 -10.58 -6.14
N SER A 660 0.48 -9.99 -6.44
CA SER A 660 0.44 -8.77 -7.25
C SER A 660 0.80 -7.52 -6.47
N LYS A 661 1.49 -6.58 -7.12
CA LYS A 661 1.47 -5.17 -6.74
C LYS A 661 0.27 -4.48 -7.38
N VAL A 662 -0.63 -3.92 -6.57
CA VAL A 662 -1.83 -3.22 -7.08
C VAL A 662 -1.47 -1.80 -7.50
N ILE A 663 -1.96 -1.38 -8.66
CA ILE A 663 -1.88 -0.03 -9.20
C ILE A 663 -3.30 0.43 -9.45
N VAL A 664 -3.63 1.65 -9.00
CA VAL A 664 -4.92 2.28 -9.29
C VAL A 664 -4.66 3.54 -10.10
N ALA A 665 -5.35 3.68 -11.22
CA ALA A 665 -5.31 4.91 -12.00
C ALA A 665 -5.96 6.04 -11.20
N VAL A 666 -5.28 7.17 -11.07
CA VAL A 666 -5.79 8.39 -10.43
C VAL A 666 -6.02 9.48 -11.50
N GLU A 667 -6.86 10.48 -11.19
CA GLU A 667 -7.23 11.56 -12.14
C GLU A 667 -6.05 12.38 -12.68
#